data_AF-A0A3D4KTM6-F1
#
_entry.id   AF-A0A3D4KTM6-F1
#
_cell.length_a   1.000
_cell.length_b   1.000
_cell.length_c   1.000
_cell.angle_alpha   90.00
_cell.angle_beta   90.00
_cell.angle_gamma   90.00
#
_symmetry.space_group_name_H-M   'P 1'
#
loop_
_entity.id
_entity.type
_entity.pdbx_description
1 polymer ?
#
loop_
_entity_poly.entity_id
_entity_poly.type
_entity_poly.pdbx_seq_one_letter_code
_entity_poly.pdbx_strand_id
1 'polypeptide(L)'
;MPVSVDENTAVTEQKMTPEYATAHQKERLDNSLYSVSRLDAWQYYKQAHELSDARHNYLKNQVRSVIVDKLGQERYKAFDELMIKKSDGAEKVQVDLHHSVGSKYALKGEDVLEFNIAGSGYRYPRMEHKGMTAWEDTDEYRDKELKIRWYNRIRPFTWLPGVKTKSRIEEINANREKMNRRIEEIYGKRADEKVKGRTLRHLRKKESVNDRGATKTRYYLRGPHKYNIGKYSEDHLEEYILELGKSTLKNRLDSMEKLSDDAIGKEKPIHIMIQGHSRGGVASVLGAMRLKRWIADNHPRLLNKVRFDLIQYDPVAGGPENFGYNAEVDHDPADKKLAVKDPRYMSLGGDADTTVIYSMHTDHPVFFTPQKVKNPKRMIITMADHGVNLNQVDFSREEDVSRITYLAEKNGKVEAFRSSGLNELDEGIYFCDDHNNLIRLKSLEEFDAIAKPLLKGAHFQGSRHEVIRSSVEAWFSGRGKQKDTEKEEEELQQSTAKDTDKQITDIEGTVRGIAEDASEMLKALEGMQKDGHKNSREYQAMHDALLRASRLDPSRDSLSSVEKALDEMDSTSREYQRTHTGMFKATKGYGAERLRLSKDSQELVSTARDALEGISKGAARYNVINSLHTKEYKSVSGHKENGPVKSVKLSDIEAGAKKGAAAAGRKRSKSIAGTNKTMEMKPMDL
;
A
#
# COMPACT_ATOMS: atom_id res chain seq x y z
N MET A 1 -45.69 44.84 8.74
CA MET A 1 -45.11 44.76 7.38
C MET A 1 -43.90 43.86 7.46
N PRO A 2 -43.86 42.74 6.72
CA PRO A 2 -42.71 41.84 6.74
C PRO A 2 -41.59 42.39 5.87
N VAL A 3 -40.36 42.31 6.37
CA VAL A 3 -39.14 42.64 5.63
C VAL A 3 -38.73 41.38 4.86
N SER A 4 -38.74 41.49 3.53
CA SER A 4 -38.24 40.47 2.61
C SER A 4 -36.72 40.33 2.78
N VAL A 5 -36.26 39.13 3.12
CA VAL A 5 -34.84 38.77 3.08
C VAL A 5 -34.63 38.03 1.76
N ASP A 6 -33.84 38.64 0.87
CA ASP A 6 -33.42 38.03 -0.39
C ASP A 6 -32.49 36.84 -0.11
N GLU A 7 -33.02 35.63 -0.27
CA GLU A 7 -32.27 34.42 -0.48
C GLU A 7 -31.77 34.38 -1.94
N ASN A 8 -30.55 34.85 -2.18
CA ASN A 8 -29.71 34.37 -3.28
C ASN A 8 -28.31 34.97 -3.19
N THR A 9 -27.49 34.43 -2.28
CA THR A 9 -26.04 34.49 -2.48
C THR A 9 -25.63 33.11 -2.96
N ALA A 10 -25.72 32.91 -4.28
CA ALA A 10 -25.11 31.76 -4.93
C ALA A 10 -23.61 31.79 -4.59
N VAL A 11 -23.18 30.88 -3.72
CA VAL A 11 -21.76 30.61 -3.50
C VAL A 11 -21.27 30.01 -4.80
N THR A 12 -20.72 30.86 -5.67
CA THR A 12 -19.99 30.44 -6.85
C THR A 12 -18.90 29.48 -6.40
N GLU A 13 -19.08 28.19 -6.68
CA GLU A 13 -18.00 27.21 -6.68
C GLU A 13 -16.93 27.74 -7.62
N GLN A 14 -15.91 28.39 -7.06
CA GLN A 14 -14.67 28.65 -7.77
C GLN A 14 -14.12 27.30 -8.16
N LYS A 15 -14.31 26.92 -9.43
CA LYS A 15 -13.59 25.82 -10.07
C LYS A 15 -12.10 26.08 -9.87
N MET A 16 -11.51 25.39 -8.89
CA MET A 16 -10.07 25.40 -8.65
C MET A 16 -9.37 24.79 -9.86
N THR A 17 -8.78 25.64 -10.70
CA THR A 17 -7.88 25.20 -11.78
C THR A 17 -6.57 24.67 -11.20
N PRO A 18 -5.88 23.72 -11.86
CA PRO A 18 -4.79 22.95 -11.26
C PRO A 18 -3.46 23.69 -11.04
N GLU A 19 -3.32 24.94 -11.48
CA GLU A 19 -2.02 25.63 -11.52
C GLU A 19 -2.04 26.93 -10.74
N TYR A 20 -1.69 26.88 -9.45
CA TYR A 20 -0.91 27.94 -8.80
C TYR A 20 -0.13 27.30 -7.66
N ALA A 21 1.04 26.73 -8.00
CA ALA A 21 2.04 26.47 -6.98
C ALA A 21 2.58 27.83 -6.52
N THR A 22 2.37 28.23 -5.26
CA THR A 22 2.97 29.45 -4.72
C THR A 22 4.51 29.38 -4.84
N ALA A 23 5.21 30.51 -4.81
CA ALA A 23 6.68 30.51 -4.90
C ALA A 23 7.33 29.57 -3.86
N HIS A 24 6.76 29.50 -2.65
CA HIS A 24 7.18 28.57 -1.61
C HIS A 24 6.91 27.10 -1.97
N GLN A 25 5.84 26.79 -2.71
CA GLN A 25 5.55 25.44 -3.17
C GLN A 25 6.48 25.00 -4.30
N LYS A 26 6.85 25.92 -5.21
CA LYS A 26 7.89 25.66 -6.22
C LYS A 26 9.24 25.39 -5.57
N GLU A 27 9.65 26.22 -4.61
CA GLU A 27 10.88 25.98 -3.83
C GLU A 27 10.85 24.62 -3.10
N ARG A 28 9.69 24.18 -2.58
CA ARG A 28 9.56 22.85 -1.98
C ARG A 28 9.67 21.71 -2.98
N LEU A 29 9.21 21.91 -4.22
CA LEU A 29 9.37 20.95 -5.32
C LEU A 29 10.82 20.92 -5.81
N ASP A 30 11.50 22.06 -5.90
CA ASP A 30 12.93 22.11 -6.27
C ASP A 30 13.80 21.42 -5.20
N ASN A 31 13.36 21.45 -3.93
CA ASN A 31 13.95 20.70 -2.83
C ASN A 31 13.66 19.18 -2.85
N SER A 32 12.84 18.69 -3.78
CA SER A 32 12.53 17.25 -3.91
C SER A 32 13.50 16.49 -4.82
N LEU A 33 14.67 17.07 -5.12
CA LEU A 33 15.72 16.40 -5.88
C LEU A 33 17.00 16.20 -5.04
N TYR A 34 17.61 15.03 -5.21
CA TYR A 34 18.87 14.65 -4.60
C TYR A 34 19.99 14.57 -5.63
N SER A 35 20.98 15.46 -5.53
CA SER A 35 22.19 15.37 -6.35
C SER A 35 23.14 14.31 -5.81
N VAL A 36 23.46 13.33 -6.65
CA VAL A 36 24.43 12.27 -6.41
C VAL A 36 25.71 12.57 -7.19
N SER A 37 26.83 12.71 -6.49
CA SER A 37 28.14 12.84 -7.12
C SER A 37 28.63 11.47 -7.57
N ARG A 38 29.03 11.37 -8.85
CA ARG A 38 29.56 10.16 -9.46
C ARG A 38 31.08 10.12 -9.35
N LEU A 39 31.61 8.98 -8.92
CA LEU A 39 33.03 8.75 -8.74
C LEU A 39 33.54 7.78 -9.81
N ASP A 40 34.84 7.79 -10.07
CA ASP A 40 35.41 6.64 -10.78
C ASP A 40 35.27 5.37 -9.93
N ALA A 41 35.23 4.21 -10.59
CA ALA A 41 34.95 2.95 -9.92
C ALA A 41 35.96 2.66 -8.78
N TRP A 42 37.22 3.00 -8.99
CA TRP A 42 38.25 2.78 -7.98
C TRP A 42 38.06 3.68 -6.75
N GLN A 43 37.79 4.98 -6.96
CA GLN A 43 37.44 5.91 -5.88
C GLN A 43 36.19 5.48 -5.12
N TYR A 44 35.15 5.05 -5.83
CA TYR A 44 33.91 4.58 -5.22
C TYR A 44 34.15 3.38 -4.29
N TYR A 45 34.86 2.36 -4.78
CA TYR A 45 35.16 1.17 -3.98
C TYR A 45 36.14 1.46 -2.85
N LYS A 46 37.12 2.35 -3.07
CA LYS A 46 38.02 2.81 -2.01
C LYS A 46 37.27 3.54 -0.91
N GLN A 47 36.36 4.45 -1.25
CA GLN A 47 35.54 5.17 -0.27
C GLN A 47 34.62 4.22 0.50
N ALA A 48 34.04 3.21 -0.17
CA ALA A 48 33.27 2.16 0.50
C ALA A 48 34.09 1.39 1.54
N HIS A 49 35.35 1.10 1.22
CA HIS A 49 36.27 0.45 2.15
C HIS A 49 36.62 1.36 3.34
N GLU A 50 36.97 2.61 3.07
CA GLU A 50 37.36 3.59 4.11
C GLU A 50 36.21 3.92 5.07
N LEU A 51 34.98 4.08 4.56
CA LEU A 51 33.79 4.31 5.39
C LEU A 51 33.49 3.16 6.34
N SER A 52 33.70 1.93 5.87
CA SER A 52 33.56 0.72 6.70
C SER A 52 34.57 0.71 7.85
N ASP A 53 35.80 1.18 7.62
CA ASP A 53 36.86 1.24 8.63
C ASP A 53 36.71 2.42 9.61
N ALA A 54 36.12 3.53 9.18
CA ALA A 54 36.02 4.76 9.97
C ALA A 54 34.81 4.84 10.93
N ARG A 55 33.73 4.09 10.66
CA ARG A 55 32.53 4.09 11.52
C ARG A 55 32.88 3.49 12.89
N HIS A 56 32.58 4.23 13.96
CA HIS A 56 33.06 4.09 15.35
C HIS A 56 32.61 2.83 16.13
N ASN A 57 32.43 1.69 15.46
CA ASN A 57 32.10 0.44 16.13
C ASN A 57 33.35 -0.43 16.28
N TYR A 58 33.44 -1.15 17.41
CA TYR A 58 34.49 -2.16 17.60
C TYR A 58 34.34 -3.36 16.64
N LEU A 59 33.20 -3.45 15.94
CA LEU A 59 32.97 -4.36 14.83
C LEU A 59 33.31 -3.63 13.53
N LYS A 60 34.42 -4.02 12.89
CA LYS A 60 34.76 -3.58 11.54
C LYS A 60 33.75 -4.19 10.56
N ASN A 61 32.84 -3.35 10.05
CA ASN A 61 31.69 -3.83 9.30
C ASN A 61 31.87 -3.46 7.83
N GLN A 62 32.45 -4.34 7.03
CA GLN A 62 32.39 -4.22 5.56
C GLN A 62 31.05 -4.77 5.09
N VAL A 63 29.96 -4.04 5.36
CA VAL A 63 28.59 -4.52 5.12
C VAL A 63 28.40 -4.84 3.65
N ARG A 64 28.88 -3.94 2.77
CA ARG A 64 28.84 -4.16 1.33
C ARG A 64 29.56 -5.43 0.92
N SER A 65 30.78 -5.66 1.39
CA SER A 65 31.58 -6.86 1.05
C SER A 65 30.84 -8.14 1.45
N VAL A 66 30.22 -8.16 2.64
CA VAL A 66 29.43 -9.30 3.10
C VAL A 66 28.20 -9.53 2.22
N ILE A 67 27.47 -8.47 1.85
CA ILE A 67 26.31 -8.60 0.97
C ILE A 67 26.73 -9.13 -0.40
N VAL A 68 27.83 -8.63 -0.98
CA VAL A 68 28.35 -9.12 -2.26
C VAL A 68 28.77 -10.59 -2.18
N ASP A 69 29.49 -10.99 -1.12
CA ASP A 69 29.93 -12.37 -0.91
C ASP A 69 28.76 -13.34 -0.72
N LYS A 70 27.69 -12.92 -0.02
CA LYS A 70 26.57 -13.80 0.36
C LYS A 70 25.41 -13.78 -0.62
N LEU A 71 25.09 -12.61 -1.17
CA LEU A 71 23.91 -12.41 -2.00
C LEU A 71 24.26 -12.12 -3.47
N GLY A 72 25.50 -11.80 -3.79
CA GLY A 72 25.97 -11.48 -5.14
C GLY A 72 26.06 -9.99 -5.44
N GLN A 73 26.91 -9.63 -6.41
CA GLN A 73 27.16 -8.25 -6.84
C GLN A 73 25.93 -7.62 -7.50
N GLU A 74 25.04 -8.41 -8.11
CA GLU A 74 23.88 -7.93 -8.84
C GLU A 74 22.90 -7.13 -7.95
N ARG A 75 22.93 -7.36 -6.63
CA ARG A 75 22.20 -6.57 -5.63
C ARG A 75 22.59 -5.10 -5.62
N TYR A 76 23.81 -4.80 -6.05
CA TYR A 76 24.34 -3.45 -6.11
C TYR A 76 24.28 -2.84 -7.51
N LYS A 77 23.83 -3.58 -8.53
CA LYS A 77 23.91 -3.12 -9.93
C LYS A 77 23.30 -1.73 -10.12
N ALA A 78 22.08 -1.49 -9.62
CA ALA A 78 21.41 -0.21 -9.78
C ALA A 78 22.11 0.94 -9.02
N PHE A 79 22.68 0.66 -7.84
CA PHE A 79 23.45 1.62 -7.06
C PHE A 79 24.79 1.93 -7.73
N ASP A 80 25.51 0.92 -8.20
CA ASP A 80 26.79 1.07 -8.89
C ASP A 80 26.60 1.84 -10.20
N GLU A 81 25.54 1.56 -10.97
CA GLU A 81 25.19 2.33 -12.17
C GLU A 81 24.84 3.80 -11.88
N LEU A 82 24.31 4.08 -10.69
CA LEU A 82 24.05 5.45 -10.24
C LEU A 82 25.33 6.16 -9.80
N MET A 83 26.18 5.48 -9.01
CA MET A 83 27.34 6.08 -8.32
C MET A 83 28.62 6.12 -9.16
N ILE A 84 28.79 5.21 -10.13
CA ILE A 84 30.02 5.10 -10.92
C ILE A 84 29.91 5.94 -12.20
N LYS A 85 30.88 6.83 -12.40
CA LYS A 85 31.01 7.66 -13.60
C LYS A 85 31.36 6.78 -14.81
N LYS A 86 30.51 6.80 -15.84
CA LYS A 86 30.84 6.26 -17.17
C LYS A 86 31.72 7.26 -17.92
N SER A 87 32.51 6.82 -18.90
CA SER A 87 33.52 7.63 -19.63
C SER A 87 33.03 9.02 -20.07
N ASP A 88 31.77 9.13 -20.50
CA ASP A 88 31.14 10.37 -20.97
C ASP A 88 29.97 10.84 -20.06
N GLY A 89 29.90 10.32 -18.84
CA GLY A 89 28.81 10.59 -17.90
C GLY A 89 28.98 11.92 -17.15
N ALA A 90 27.84 12.58 -16.87
CA ALA A 90 27.81 13.73 -15.98
C ALA A 90 28.39 13.39 -14.59
N GLU A 91 29.09 14.35 -13.98
CA GLU A 91 29.69 14.21 -12.65
C GLU A 91 28.66 14.18 -11.53
N LYS A 92 27.48 14.76 -11.78
CA LYS A 92 26.36 14.77 -10.86
C LYS A 92 25.10 14.30 -11.58
N VAL A 93 24.30 13.49 -10.91
CA VAL A 93 22.97 13.07 -11.38
C VAL A 93 21.94 13.40 -10.31
N GLN A 94 20.78 13.89 -10.74
CA GLN A 94 19.65 14.14 -9.85
C GLN A 94 18.76 12.91 -9.79
N VAL A 95 18.38 12.51 -8.58
CA VAL A 95 17.36 11.48 -8.32
C VAL A 95 16.26 12.06 -7.44
N ASP A 96 15.09 11.43 -7.42
CA ASP A 96 13.98 11.92 -6.59
C ASP A 96 14.34 11.82 -5.09
N LEU A 97 14.01 12.87 -4.34
CA LEU A 97 14.23 12.97 -2.90
C LEU A 97 12.90 12.95 -2.14
N HIS A 98 12.70 11.87 -1.41
CA HIS A 98 11.59 11.70 -0.48
C HIS A 98 11.98 12.28 0.88
N HIS A 99 11.31 13.38 1.27
CA HIS A 99 11.53 13.99 2.57
C HIS A 99 10.23 14.58 3.13
N SER A 100 10.09 14.50 4.46
CA SER A 100 8.95 15.02 5.21
C SER A 100 7.61 14.70 4.54
N VAL A 101 7.19 13.42 4.49
CA VAL A 101 5.94 13.01 3.80
C VAL A 101 4.74 13.90 4.15
N GLY A 102 4.65 14.39 5.39
CA GLY A 102 3.61 15.31 5.82
C GLY A 102 3.59 16.65 5.07
N SER A 103 4.72 17.15 4.58
CA SER A 103 4.73 18.28 3.67
C SER A 103 4.10 17.92 2.32
N LYS A 104 4.35 16.72 1.79
CA LYS A 104 3.75 16.22 0.55
C LYS A 104 2.23 16.05 0.69
N TYR A 105 1.75 15.45 1.77
CA TYR A 105 0.32 15.36 2.09
C TYR A 105 -0.32 16.75 2.22
N ALA A 106 0.31 17.64 2.98
CA ALA A 106 -0.19 19.00 3.15
C ALA A 106 -0.23 19.78 1.81
N LEU A 107 0.75 19.61 0.92
CA LEU A 107 0.73 20.19 -0.43
C LEU A 107 -0.43 19.65 -1.29
N LYS A 108 -0.78 18.37 -1.13
CA LYS A 108 -1.99 17.76 -1.74
C LYS A 108 -3.30 18.26 -1.13
N GLY A 109 -3.24 19.05 -0.06
CA GLY A 109 -4.39 19.63 0.61
C GLY A 109 -4.98 18.74 1.71
N GLU A 110 -4.19 17.82 2.26
CA GLU A 110 -4.57 16.96 3.39
C GLU A 110 -4.08 17.57 4.71
N ASP A 111 -4.86 17.46 5.78
CA ASP A 111 -4.44 17.92 7.10
C ASP A 111 -3.39 16.98 7.69
N VAL A 112 -2.36 17.55 8.31
CA VAL A 112 -1.24 16.78 8.87
C VAL A 112 -0.96 17.19 10.31
N LEU A 113 -0.98 16.19 11.18
CA LEU A 113 -0.52 16.29 12.57
C LEU A 113 0.76 15.47 12.73
N GLU A 114 1.87 16.11 13.05
CA GLU A 114 3.18 15.47 13.15
C GLU A 114 3.74 15.54 14.58
N PHE A 115 4.19 14.41 15.12
CA PHE A 115 4.87 14.30 16.40
C PHE A 115 6.29 13.77 16.20
N ASN A 116 7.29 14.54 16.65
CA ASN A 116 8.69 14.13 16.61
C ASN A 116 9.23 14.03 18.04
N ILE A 117 9.48 12.80 18.48
CA ILE A 117 9.85 12.47 19.86
C ILE A 117 11.34 12.15 19.91
N ALA A 118 12.06 12.84 20.79
CA ALA A 118 13.49 12.61 20.94
C ALA A 118 13.80 11.27 21.64
N GLY A 119 15.06 10.83 21.53
CA GLY A 119 15.57 9.67 22.26
C GLY A 119 15.70 9.90 23.76
N SER A 120 15.96 8.83 24.50
CA SER A 120 16.17 8.90 25.95
C SER A 120 17.27 9.91 26.32
N GLY A 121 17.00 10.83 27.25
CA GLY A 121 17.95 11.85 27.69
C GLY A 121 18.05 13.08 26.78
N TYR A 122 17.41 13.09 25.60
CA TYR A 122 17.43 14.23 24.69
C TYR A 122 16.27 15.18 24.91
N ARG A 123 16.55 16.48 24.87
CA ARG A 123 15.54 17.53 25.02
C ARG A 123 14.69 17.68 23.76
N TYR A 124 15.29 17.48 22.58
CA TYR A 124 14.67 17.61 21.27
C TYR A 124 15.24 16.54 20.31
N PRO A 125 14.54 16.20 19.20
CA PRO A 125 15.07 15.30 18.19
C PRO A 125 16.40 15.80 17.60
N ARG A 126 17.37 14.90 17.40
CA ARG A 126 18.71 15.18 16.86
C ARG A 126 18.66 15.87 15.48
N MET A 127 19.40 16.98 15.32
CA MET A 127 19.50 17.81 14.11
C MET A 127 20.88 18.49 13.97
N GLU A 128 21.91 17.68 14.01
CA GLU A 128 23.31 18.07 13.89
C GLU A 128 23.58 18.78 12.56
N HIS A 129 22.86 18.41 11.50
CA HIS A 129 22.89 19.09 10.20
C HIS A 129 22.45 20.57 10.27
N LYS A 130 21.73 20.97 11.32
CA LYS A 130 21.37 22.37 11.59
C LYS A 130 22.31 23.04 12.60
N GLY A 131 23.47 22.45 12.86
CA GLY A 131 24.45 22.95 13.82
C GLY A 131 23.94 22.96 15.26
N MET A 132 23.05 22.03 15.63
CA MET A 132 22.52 21.89 16.97
C MET A 132 22.79 20.50 17.53
N THR A 133 23.41 20.45 18.71
CA THR A 133 23.50 19.23 19.51
C THR A 133 22.25 19.11 20.38
N ALA A 134 21.56 17.96 20.35
CA ALA A 134 20.33 17.75 21.11
C ALA A 134 20.52 17.56 22.63
N TRP A 135 21.74 17.75 23.13
CA TRP A 135 22.14 17.51 24.50
C TRP A 135 21.89 18.70 25.43
N GLU A 136 21.72 18.37 26.72
CA GLU A 136 21.66 19.21 27.93
C GLU A 136 20.29 19.57 28.55
N ASP A 137 20.20 19.20 29.84
CA ASP A 137 19.14 19.43 30.82
C ASP A 137 19.25 20.82 31.47
N THR A 138 19.25 21.89 30.66
CA THR A 138 19.48 23.25 31.20
C THR A 138 18.26 23.88 31.87
N ASP A 139 17.10 23.23 31.84
CA ASP A 139 15.87 23.72 32.50
C ASP A 139 15.94 23.60 34.03
N GLU A 140 16.90 22.84 34.59
CA GLU A 140 17.18 22.74 36.03
C GLU A 140 17.98 23.94 36.60
N TYR A 141 17.70 25.16 36.11
CA TYR A 141 18.37 26.36 36.64
C TYR A 141 17.75 26.87 37.95
N ARG A 142 16.51 26.48 38.29
CA ARG A 142 15.91 26.85 39.58
C ARG A 142 16.77 26.39 40.76
N ASP A 143 17.41 25.22 40.66
CA ASP A 143 18.29 24.68 41.70
C ASP A 143 19.67 25.36 41.74
N LYS A 144 20.14 25.95 40.63
CA LYS A 144 21.42 26.67 40.59
C LYS A 144 21.31 28.12 41.07
N GLU A 145 20.19 28.81 40.86
CA GLU A 145 19.95 30.12 41.49
C GLU A 145 19.89 30.04 43.02
N LEU A 146 19.27 28.97 43.56
CA LEU A 146 19.28 28.67 44.99
C LEU A 146 20.70 28.42 45.51
N LYS A 147 21.53 27.66 44.78
CA LYS A 147 22.96 27.44 45.11
C LYS A 147 23.81 28.71 44.96
N ILE A 148 23.51 29.62 44.03
CA ILE A 148 24.22 30.89 43.85
C ILE A 148 23.89 31.88 44.98
N ARG A 149 22.62 31.98 45.41
CA ARG A 149 22.24 32.79 46.58
C ARG A 149 22.89 32.25 47.86
N TRP A 150 22.88 30.93 48.03
CA TRP A 150 23.57 30.27 49.14
C TRP A 150 25.09 30.51 49.10
N TYR A 151 25.72 30.35 47.92
CA TYR A 151 27.16 30.56 47.74
C TYR A 151 27.58 32.02 47.98
N ASN A 152 26.88 33.00 47.39
CA ASN A 152 27.18 34.42 47.64
C ASN A 152 27.06 34.80 49.12
N ARG A 153 26.22 34.08 49.88
CA ARG A 153 26.09 34.23 51.34
C ARG A 153 27.26 33.66 52.13
N ILE A 154 27.94 32.62 51.63
CA ILE A 154 29.08 31.95 52.32
C ILE A 154 30.45 32.18 51.66
N ARG A 155 30.50 32.93 50.57
CA ARG A 155 31.70 33.27 49.77
C ARG A 155 32.86 33.83 50.59
N PRO A 156 32.67 34.60 51.70
CA PRO A 156 33.80 35.02 52.54
C PRO A 156 34.52 33.85 53.23
N PHE A 157 33.91 32.67 53.30
CA PHE A 157 34.37 31.55 54.14
C PHE A 157 34.73 30.28 53.36
N THR A 158 34.60 30.24 52.02
CA THR A 158 34.92 29.04 51.23
C THR A 158 35.58 29.37 49.87
N TRP A 159 36.79 28.84 49.66
CA TRP A 159 37.49 28.85 48.38
C TRP A 159 37.28 27.48 47.71
N LEU A 160 36.11 27.29 47.09
CA LEU A 160 35.77 26.02 46.42
C LEU A 160 36.16 26.07 44.93
N PRO A 161 37.12 25.25 44.47
CA PRO A 161 37.40 25.10 43.04
C PRO A 161 36.17 24.52 42.33
N GLY A 162 35.71 25.18 41.27
CA GLY A 162 34.58 24.73 40.44
C GLY A 162 33.34 25.64 40.45
N VAL A 163 33.32 26.72 41.24
CA VAL A 163 32.20 27.68 41.24
C VAL A 163 32.36 28.69 40.09
N LYS A 164 31.33 28.81 39.24
CA LYS A 164 31.34 29.70 38.07
C LYS A 164 31.21 31.16 38.51
N THR A 165 32.03 32.06 37.96
CA THR A 165 31.96 33.51 38.21
C THR A 165 30.66 34.11 37.65
N LYS A 166 30.25 35.29 38.17
CA LYS A 166 29.06 36.02 37.66
C LYS A 166 29.13 36.28 36.15
N SER A 167 30.27 36.75 35.66
CA SER A 167 30.51 36.97 34.22
C SER A 167 30.39 35.68 33.40
N ARG A 168 30.92 34.55 33.89
CA ARG A 168 30.78 33.25 33.21
C ARG A 168 29.33 32.75 33.21
N ILE A 169 28.53 33.11 34.22
CA ILE A 169 27.09 32.81 34.25
C ILE A 169 26.34 33.67 33.23
N GLU A 170 26.66 34.96 33.14
CA GLU A 170 26.08 35.88 32.15
C GLU A 170 26.37 35.41 30.72
N GLU A 171 27.60 35.01 30.42
CA GLU A 171 28.00 34.43 29.13
C GLU A 171 27.22 33.14 28.80
N ILE A 172 27.09 32.23 29.77
CA ILE A 172 26.30 31.00 29.60
C ILE A 172 24.83 31.32 29.34
N ASN A 173 24.27 32.33 30.02
CA ASN A 173 22.88 32.74 29.83
C ASN A 173 22.67 33.37 28.45
N ALA A 174 23.57 34.23 28.00
CA ALA A 174 23.52 34.81 26.65
C ALA A 174 23.61 33.73 25.55
N ASN A 175 24.54 32.78 25.70
CA ASN A 175 24.67 31.65 24.77
C ASN A 175 23.41 30.77 24.75
N ARG A 176 22.78 30.55 25.92
CA ARG A 176 21.50 29.82 26.01
C ARG A 176 20.34 30.57 25.40
N GLU A 177 20.28 31.88 25.56
CA GLU A 177 19.23 32.68 24.95
C GLU A 177 19.35 32.65 23.43
N LYS A 178 20.57 32.81 22.89
CA LYS A 178 20.86 32.63 21.47
C LYS A 178 20.48 31.23 20.98
N MET A 179 20.81 30.20 21.74
CA MET A 179 20.46 28.81 21.41
C MET A 179 18.95 28.56 21.48
N ASN A 180 18.23 29.05 22.50
CA ASN A 180 16.78 28.92 22.61
C ASN A 180 16.06 29.65 21.48
N ARG A 181 16.52 30.85 21.07
CA ARG A 181 15.98 31.55 19.90
C ARG A 181 16.15 30.71 18.63
N ARG A 182 17.35 30.15 18.41
CA ARG A 182 17.61 29.25 17.27
C ARG A 182 16.75 27.98 17.31
N ILE A 183 16.53 27.42 18.51
CA ILE A 183 15.63 26.29 18.72
C ILE A 183 14.19 26.67 18.35
N GLU A 184 13.69 27.81 18.81
CA GLU A 184 12.32 28.25 18.50
C GLU A 184 12.14 28.60 17.02
N GLU A 185 13.18 29.12 16.37
CA GLU A 185 13.20 29.33 14.93
C GLU A 185 13.08 28.01 14.16
N ILE A 186 13.83 26.99 14.59
CA ILE A 186 13.89 25.68 13.91
C ILE A 186 12.66 24.80 14.21
N TYR A 187 12.25 24.74 15.47
CA TYR A 187 11.24 23.81 15.99
C TYR A 187 9.88 24.48 16.26
N GLY A 188 9.78 25.80 16.14
CA GLY A 188 8.57 26.56 16.47
C GLY A 188 8.54 27.01 17.93
N LYS A 189 7.45 27.70 18.29
CA LYS A 189 7.31 28.39 19.57
C LYS A 189 7.22 27.39 20.71
N ARG A 190 7.84 27.73 21.84
CA ARG A 190 7.62 27.00 23.10
C ARG A 190 6.17 27.19 23.55
N ALA A 191 5.53 26.07 23.86
CA ALA A 191 4.19 26.05 24.42
C ALA A 191 4.21 25.22 25.70
N ASP A 192 3.62 25.80 26.75
CA ASP A 192 3.44 25.17 28.04
C ASP A 192 1.96 24.79 28.15
N GLU A 193 1.66 23.49 28.12
CA GLU A 193 0.29 22.97 28.20
C GLU A 193 0.11 22.16 29.48
N LYS A 194 -0.95 22.42 30.24
CA LYS A 194 -1.23 21.66 31.46
C LYS A 194 -2.02 20.40 31.10
N VAL A 195 -1.38 19.25 31.17
CA VAL A 195 -1.99 17.93 30.96
C VAL A 195 -2.06 17.21 32.29
N LYS A 196 -3.27 16.91 32.78
CA LYS A 196 -3.52 16.20 34.06
C LYS A 196 -2.68 16.72 35.24
N GLY A 197 -2.67 18.05 35.41
CA GLY A 197 -1.95 18.73 36.51
C GLY A 197 -0.44 18.90 36.29
N ARG A 198 0.10 18.52 35.13
CA ARG A 198 1.52 18.63 34.80
C ARG A 198 1.75 19.57 33.63
N THR A 199 2.73 20.47 33.75
CA THR A 199 3.11 21.35 32.64
C THR A 199 3.99 20.60 31.65
N LEU A 200 3.43 20.30 30.49
CA LEU A 200 4.13 19.79 29.32
C LEU A 200 4.83 20.93 28.62
N ARG A 201 6.16 20.93 28.67
CA ARG A 201 6.99 21.80 27.84
C ARG A 201 7.22 21.10 26.51
N HIS A 202 6.70 21.67 25.43
CA HIS A 202 6.93 21.21 24.07
C HIS A 202 7.21 22.39 23.14
N LEU A 203 7.70 22.10 21.94
CA LEU A 203 7.77 23.08 20.87
C LEU A 203 6.69 22.76 19.85
N ARG A 204 5.99 23.80 19.40
CA ARG A 204 4.90 23.69 18.44
C ARG A 204 5.19 24.59 17.25
N LYS A 205 5.15 24.00 16.06
CA LYS A 205 5.18 24.72 14.79
C LYS A 205 3.90 24.45 14.03
N LYS A 206 3.14 25.51 13.73
CA LYS A 206 1.97 25.43 12.85
C LYS A 206 2.30 26.11 11.53
N GLU A 207 2.17 25.39 10.43
CA GLU A 207 2.41 25.87 9.08
C GLU A 207 1.10 25.76 8.29
N SER A 208 0.67 26.86 7.67
CA SER A 208 -0.30 26.79 6.57
C SER A 208 0.49 26.45 5.32
N VAL A 209 0.16 25.34 4.65
CA VAL A 209 1.04 24.79 3.59
C VAL A 209 0.53 25.13 2.19
N ASN A 210 -0.71 25.58 2.05
CA ASN A 210 -1.27 25.98 0.76
C ASN A 210 -2.51 26.87 0.88
N ASP A 211 -2.88 27.48 -0.24
CA ASP A 211 -4.13 28.22 -0.43
C ASP A 211 -5.37 27.31 -0.40
N ARG A 212 -5.17 25.99 -0.30
CA ARG A 212 -6.23 24.97 -0.21
C ARG A 212 -6.69 24.71 1.23
N GLY A 213 -6.25 25.54 2.18
CA GLY A 213 -6.71 25.50 3.57
C GLY A 213 -6.16 24.35 4.41
N ALA A 214 -5.22 23.55 3.89
CA ALA A 214 -4.64 22.43 4.63
C ALA A 214 -3.67 22.92 5.71
N THR A 215 -3.78 22.31 6.88
CA THR A 215 -2.96 22.67 8.04
C THR A 215 -1.94 21.60 8.34
N LYS A 216 -0.70 22.02 8.60
CA LYS A 216 0.33 21.14 9.16
C LYS A 216 0.70 21.64 10.55
N THR A 217 0.42 20.82 11.56
CA THR A 217 0.83 21.10 12.95
C THR A 217 1.88 20.09 13.36
N ARG A 218 3.04 20.57 13.81
CA ARG A 218 4.15 19.75 14.26
C ARG A 218 4.47 20.01 15.73
N TYR A 219 4.56 18.93 16.49
CA TYR A 219 4.97 18.90 17.88
C TYR A 219 6.35 18.25 17.99
N TYR A 220 7.25 18.91 18.70
CA TYR A 220 8.53 18.35 19.06
C TYR A 220 8.55 18.07 20.56
N LEU A 221 8.67 16.79 20.89
CA LEU A 221 8.57 16.29 22.25
C LEU A 221 9.95 15.87 22.75
N ARG A 222 10.21 16.18 24.02
CA ARG A 222 11.37 15.68 24.75
C ARG A 222 11.27 14.15 24.86
N GLY A 223 12.40 13.48 24.78
CA GLY A 223 12.47 12.04 24.96
C GLY A 223 12.43 11.64 26.43
N PRO A 224 12.22 10.35 26.73
CA PRO A 224 12.13 9.90 28.11
C PRO A 224 13.39 10.19 28.91
N HIS A 225 13.26 10.35 30.22
CA HIS A 225 14.43 10.37 31.10
C HIS A 225 15.21 9.05 30.95
N LYS A 226 16.54 9.08 31.14
CA LYS A 226 17.39 7.88 30.95
C LYS A 226 16.98 6.68 31.82
N TYR A 227 16.33 6.94 32.96
CA TYR A 227 15.78 5.92 33.87
C TYR A 227 14.26 5.70 33.69
N ASN A 228 13.64 6.26 32.65
CA ASN A 228 12.20 6.17 32.39
C ASN A 228 11.28 6.64 33.55
N ILE A 229 11.71 7.66 34.30
CA ILE A 229 10.97 8.19 35.46
C ILE A 229 10.51 9.64 35.26
N GLY A 230 9.57 10.07 36.10
CA GLY A 230 9.12 11.46 36.18
C GLY A 230 8.23 11.87 35.02
N LYS A 231 8.07 13.18 34.81
CA LYS A 231 7.17 13.76 33.79
C LYS A 231 7.48 13.39 32.34
N TYR A 232 8.65 12.80 32.08
CA TYR A 232 9.05 12.31 30.77
C TYR A 232 9.38 10.81 30.87
N SER A 233 8.43 9.99 31.31
CA SER A 233 8.48 8.53 31.10
C SER A 233 7.74 8.19 29.81
N GLU A 234 7.92 6.98 29.30
CA GLU A 234 7.18 6.43 28.16
C GLU A 234 5.66 6.62 28.33
N ASP A 235 5.11 6.19 29.47
CA ASP A 235 3.68 6.33 29.83
C ASP A 235 3.18 7.78 29.83
N HIS A 236 4.03 8.74 30.17
CA HIS A 236 3.65 10.15 30.12
C HIS A 236 3.74 10.72 28.71
N LEU A 237 4.70 10.25 27.90
CA LEU A 237 4.81 10.68 26.50
C LEU A 237 3.63 10.17 25.66
N GLU A 238 3.17 8.93 25.86
CA GLU A 238 1.96 8.45 25.18
C GLU A 238 0.72 9.27 25.56
N GLU A 239 0.61 9.69 26.82
CA GLU A 239 -0.47 10.56 27.29
C GLU A 239 -0.37 11.93 26.65
N TYR A 240 0.83 12.46 26.50
CA TYR A 240 1.05 13.74 25.82
C TYR A 240 0.69 13.69 24.34
N ILE A 241 1.04 12.62 23.63
CA ILE A 241 0.62 12.42 22.24
C ILE A 241 -0.91 12.39 22.15
N LEU A 242 -1.57 11.65 23.05
CA LEU A 242 -3.03 11.57 23.10
C LEU A 242 -3.67 12.94 23.32
N GLU A 243 -3.25 13.68 24.34
CA GLU A 243 -3.91 14.93 24.74
C GLU A 243 -3.63 16.08 23.75
N LEU A 244 -2.42 16.18 23.22
CA LEU A 244 -2.10 17.11 22.12
C LEU A 244 -2.83 16.74 20.82
N GLY A 245 -2.97 15.43 20.56
CA GLY A 245 -3.74 14.92 19.43
C GLY A 245 -5.21 15.30 19.53
N LYS A 246 -5.84 15.06 20.68
CA LYS A 246 -7.21 15.47 20.98
C LYS A 246 -7.39 16.97 20.78
N SER A 247 -6.56 17.80 21.42
CA SER A 247 -6.72 19.26 21.38
C SER A 247 -6.59 19.81 19.96
N THR A 248 -5.78 19.16 19.11
CA THR A 248 -5.61 19.55 17.70
C THR A 248 -6.74 19.03 16.81
N LEU A 249 -7.14 17.78 16.97
CA LEU A 249 -8.06 17.09 16.04
C LEU A 249 -9.53 17.34 16.36
N LYS A 250 -9.88 17.60 17.63
CA LYS A 250 -11.27 17.63 18.12
C LYS A 250 -12.19 18.46 17.23
N ASN A 251 -11.86 19.73 16.99
CA ASN A 251 -12.73 20.62 16.22
C ASN A 251 -12.93 20.15 14.77
N ARG A 252 -11.89 19.57 14.16
CA ARG A 252 -11.96 19.05 12.80
C ARG A 252 -12.82 17.78 12.74
N LEU A 253 -12.58 16.83 13.63
CA LEU A 253 -13.38 15.60 13.72
C LEU A 253 -14.85 15.89 14.07
N ASP A 254 -15.11 16.77 15.04
CA ASP A 254 -16.47 17.21 15.39
C ASP A 254 -17.21 17.86 14.21
N SER A 255 -16.48 18.59 13.35
CA SER A 255 -17.07 19.19 12.14
C SER A 255 -17.39 18.16 11.08
N MET A 256 -16.51 17.17 10.87
CA MET A 256 -16.69 16.10 9.89
C MET A 256 -17.79 15.12 10.32
N GLU A 257 -17.95 14.86 11.62
CA GLU A 257 -18.96 13.94 12.15
C GLU A 257 -20.40 14.41 11.84
N LYS A 258 -20.58 15.72 11.68
CA LYS A 258 -21.87 16.36 11.33
C LYS A 258 -22.22 16.23 9.84
N LEU A 259 -21.29 15.76 9.01
CA LEU A 259 -21.51 15.58 7.58
C LEU A 259 -22.27 14.26 7.31
N SER A 260 -22.95 14.20 6.15
CA SER A 260 -23.52 12.95 5.64
C SER A 260 -22.42 11.97 5.22
N ASP A 261 -22.72 10.67 5.16
CA ASP A 261 -21.72 9.65 4.77
C ASP A 261 -21.14 9.91 3.37
N ASP A 262 -21.95 10.39 2.41
CA ASP A 262 -21.49 10.78 1.08
C ASP A 262 -20.52 11.97 1.12
N ALA A 263 -20.80 12.95 1.98
CA ALA A 263 -19.93 14.11 2.16
C ALA A 263 -18.64 13.72 2.87
N ILE A 264 -18.70 12.89 3.91
CA ILE A 264 -17.52 12.28 4.56
C ILE A 264 -16.71 11.52 3.51
N GLY A 265 -17.35 10.75 2.63
CA GLY A 265 -16.71 10.04 1.52
C GLY A 265 -15.80 10.94 0.69
N LYS A 266 -16.23 12.18 0.43
CA LYS A 266 -15.50 13.21 -0.33
C LYS A 266 -14.43 13.94 0.48
N GLU A 267 -14.49 13.92 1.80
CA GLU A 267 -13.48 14.56 2.65
C GLU A 267 -12.12 13.87 2.52
N LYS A 268 -11.06 14.67 2.46
CA LYS A 268 -9.67 14.22 2.44
C LYS A 268 -9.27 13.61 3.79
N PRO A 269 -8.35 12.64 3.80
CA PRO A 269 -7.86 12.06 5.04
C PRO A 269 -7.05 13.07 5.86
N ILE A 270 -7.03 12.84 7.17
CA ILE A 270 -6.13 13.48 8.11
C ILE A 270 -4.97 12.52 8.36
N HIS A 271 -3.75 12.98 8.18
CA HIS A 271 -2.54 12.19 8.42
C HIS A 271 -1.94 12.51 9.78
N ILE A 272 -1.78 11.47 10.60
CA ILE A 272 -1.11 11.52 11.89
C ILE A 272 0.25 10.86 11.74
N MET A 273 1.28 11.69 11.65
CA MET A 273 2.66 11.27 11.52
C MET A 273 3.34 11.24 12.89
N ILE A 274 3.96 10.13 13.27
CA ILE A 274 4.66 10.01 14.55
C ILE A 274 6.04 9.40 14.32
N GLN A 275 7.07 10.07 14.84
CA GLN A 275 8.45 9.62 14.76
C GLN A 275 9.06 9.60 16.16
N GLY A 276 9.77 8.53 16.50
CA GLY A 276 10.38 8.41 17.82
C GLY A 276 11.67 7.60 17.80
N HIS A 277 12.63 7.98 18.64
CA HIS A 277 13.92 7.28 18.80
C HIS A 277 14.04 6.61 20.17
N SER A 278 14.69 5.44 20.28
CA SER A 278 14.94 4.77 21.55
C SER A 278 13.63 4.53 22.32
N ARG A 279 13.56 4.84 23.62
CA ARG A 279 12.30 4.84 24.40
C ARG A 279 11.23 5.78 23.83
N GLY A 280 11.63 6.86 23.16
CA GLY A 280 10.71 7.72 22.42
C GLY A 280 10.05 7.00 21.23
N GLY A 281 10.74 6.03 20.62
CA GLY A 281 10.21 5.14 19.58
C GLY A 281 9.19 4.13 20.10
N VAL A 282 9.30 3.74 21.37
CA VAL A 282 8.28 2.94 22.07
C VAL A 282 7.07 3.80 22.39
N ALA A 283 7.28 5.00 22.96
CA ALA A 283 6.19 5.92 23.24
C ALA A 283 5.43 6.37 21.97
N SER A 284 6.11 6.49 20.82
CA SER A 284 5.47 6.88 19.56
C SER A 284 4.39 5.90 19.11
N VAL A 285 4.66 4.59 19.16
CA VAL A 285 3.68 3.59 18.73
C VAL A 285 2.52 3.49 19.71
N LEU A 286 2.81 3.49 21.01
CA LEU A 286 1.78 3.39 22.05
C LEU A 286 0.87 4.63 22.02
N GLY A 287 1.45 5.83 21.88
CA GLY A 287 0.69 7.07 21.68
C GLY A 287 -0.19 7.04 20.44
N ALA A 288 0.29 6.50 19.32
CA ALA A 288 -0.49 6.32 18.10
C ALA A 288 -1.72 5.42 18.35
N MET A 289 -1.50 4.28 18.99
CA MET A 289 -2.55 3.30 19.30
C MET A 289 -3.59 3.85 20.27
N ARG A 290 -3.18 4.66 21.27
CA ARG A 290 -4.11 5.35 22.19
C ARG A 290 -4.94 6.41 21.45
N LEU A 291 -4.31 7.15 20.54
CA LEU A 291 -5.02 8.16 19.75
C LEU A 291 -6.03 7.52 18.80
N LYS A 292 -5.66 6.41 18.14
CA LYS A 292 -6.58 5.60 17.33
C LYS A 292 -7.74 5.06 18.16
N ARG A 293 -7.46 4.55 19.37
CA ARG A 293 -8.50 4.10 20.31
C ARG A 293 -9.48 5.21 20.65
N TRP A 294 -8.98 6.40 21.00
CA TRP A 294 -9.82 7.56 21.27
C TRP A 294 -10.70 7.94 20.06
N ILE A 295 -10.15 7.94 18.84
CA ILE A 295 -10.94 8.20 17.62
C ILE A 295 -12.01 7.13 17.44
N ALA A 296 -11.69 5.85 17.62
CA ALA A 296 -12.67 4.77 17.50
C ALA A 296 -13.81 4.88 18.52
N ASP A 297 -13.49 5.30 19.76
CA ASP A 297 -14.48 5.44 20.83
C ASP A 297 -15.36 6.70 20.67
N ASN A 298 -14.86 7.79 20.06
CA ASN A 298 -15.54 9.10 20.02
C ASN A 298 -16.03 9.50 18.62
N HIS A 299 -15.40 8.99 17.57
CA HIS A 299 -15.65 9.32 16.15
C HIS A 299 -15.56 8.04 15.28
N PRO A 300 -16.31 6.97 15.58
CA PRO A 300 -16.16 5.67 14.91
C PRO A 300 -16.36 5.73 13.39
N ARG A 301 -17.23 6.62 12.90
CA ARG A 301 -17.50 6.82 11.46
C ARG A 301 -16.31 7.42 10.70
N LEU A 302 -15.41 8.09 11.40
CA LEU A 302 -14.25 8.78 10.82
C LEU A 302 -12.95 7.99 10.92
N LEU A 303 -12.98 6.77 11.45
CA LEU A 303 -11.77 5.98 11.69
C LEU A 303 -10.96 5.75 10.40
N ASN A 304 -11.63 5.54 9.26
CA ASN A 304 -11.01 5.38 7.95
C ASN A 304 -10.52 6.70 7.32
N LYS A 305 -10.88 7.84 7.90
CA LYS A 305 -10.42 9.19 7.49
C LYS A 305 -9.18 9.64 8.24
N VAL A 306 -8.73 8.89 9.23
CA VAL A 306 -7.48 9.17 9.94
C VAL A 306 -6.46 8.11 9.59
N ARG A 307 -5.35 8.53 8.97
CA ARG A 307 -4.25 7.67 8.58
C ARG A 307 -3.09 7.84 9.55
N PHE A 308 -2.44 6.74 9.90
CA PHE A 308 -1.30 6.74 10.80
C PHE A 308 -0.02 6.44 10.02
N ASP A 309 0.96 7.33 10.12
CA ASP A 309 2.27 7.22 9.50
C ASP A 309 3.32 7.18 10.62
N LEU A 310 3.94 6.02 10.89
CA LEU A 310 4.81 5.82 12.04
C LEU A 310 6.23 5.44 11.62
N ILE A 311 7.24 6.11 12.20
CA ILE A 311 8.66 5.73 12.06
C ILE A 311 9.30 5.56 13.43
N GLN A 312 9.73 4.34 13.74
CA GLN A 312 10.41 3.99 14.99
C GLN A 312 11.91 3.79 14.75
N TYR A 313 12.74 4.60 15.37
CA TYR A 313 14.21 4.52 15.29
C TYR A 313 14.76 3.79 16.51
N ASP A 314 15.29 2.59 16.28
CA ASP A 314 15.81 1.64 17.28
C ASP A 314 15.01 1.67 18.59
N PRO A 315 13.71 1.31 18.56
CA PRO A 315 12.85 1.43 19.72
C PRO A 315 13.36 0.50 20.82
N VAL A 316 13.68 1.03 21.99
CA VAL A 316 14.22 0.26 23.12
C VAL A 316 13.33 0.55 24.32
N ALA A 317 12.68 -0.49 24.87
CA ALA A 317 11.72 -0.34 25.96
C ALA A 317 12.37 0.02 27.30
N GLY A 318 13.69 0.06 27.44
CA GLY A 318 14.39 0.39 28.68
C GLY A 318 14.90 -0.82 29.45
N GLY A 319 15.33 -0.62 30.70
CA GLY A 319 16.10 -1.59 31.49
C GLY A 319 15.32 -2.85 31.91
N PRO A 320 15.86 -3.67 32.83
CA PRO A 320 15.29 -4.98 33.18
C PRO A 320 13.84 -4.97 33.72
N GLU A 321 13.35 -3.80 34.11
CA GLU A 321 11.98 -3.60 34.60
C GLU A 321 10.95 -3.45 33.45
N ASN A 322 11.42 -3.19 32.22
CA ASN A 322 10.58 -2.93 31.05
C ASN A 322 10.50 -4.11 30.05
N PHE A 323 10.89 -5.32 30.49
CA PHE A 323 10.67 -6.59 29.75
C PHE A 323 9.18 -7.03 29.69
N GLY A 324 8.24 -6.15 30.06
CA GLY A 324 6.79 -6.40 30.09
C GLY A 324 6.04 -5.95 28.81
N TYR A 325 4.92 -5.24 28.97
CA TYR A 325 4.01 -4.86 27.88
C TYR A 325 4.66 -4.06 26.74
N ASN A 326 5.77 -3.36 27.00
CA ASN A 326 6.45 -2.53 26.00
C ASN A 326 7.51 -3.31 25.20
N ALA A 327 7.80 -4.56 25.54
CA ALA A 327 8.82 -5.37 24.88
C ALA A 327 8.40 -5.84 23.48
N GLU A 328 7.10 -5.90 23.20
CA GLU A 328 6.57 -6.30 21.90
C GLU A 328 5.38 -5.41 21.53
N VAL A 329 5.28 -5.07 20.25
CA VAL A 329 4.10 -4.41 19.68
C VAL A 329 3.71 -5.08 18.37
N ASP A 330 2.41 -5.26 18.16
CA ASP A 330 1.86 -5.78 16.92
C ASP A 330 0.96 -4.73 16.28
N HIS A 331 1.38 -4.24 15.12
CA HIS A 331 0.62 -3.23 14.39
C HIS A 331 -0.68 -3.79 13.81
N ASP A 332 -0.74 -5.08 13.50
CA ASP A 332 -1.88 -5.72 12.81
C ASP A 332 -2.05 -7.20 13.24
N PRO A 333 -2.51 -7.46 14.48
CA PRO A 333 -2.63 -8.80 15.01
C PRO A 333 -3.77 -9.57 14.33
N ALA A 334 -3.50 -10.83 13.94
CA ALA A 334 -4.46 -11.70 13.26
C ALA A 334 -5.74 -11.98 14.09
N ASP A 335 -5.60 -12.10 15.41
CA ASP A 335 -6.75 -12.17 16.33
C ASP A 335 -6.86 -10.86 17.10
N LYS A 336 -7.98 -10.14 16.90
CA LYS A 336 -8.28 -8.90 17.62
C LYS A 336 -8.30 -9.10 19.15
N LYS A 337 -8.55 -10.31 19.67
CA LYS A 337 -8.45 -10.61 21.10
C LYS A 337 -7.00 -10.64 21.60
N LEU A 338 -6.04 -11.02 20.74
CA LEU A 338 -4.61 -10.94 21.04
C LEU A 338 -4.11 -9.48 21.04
N ALA A 339 -4.85 -8.56 20.40
CA ALA A 339 -4.60 -7.13 20.47
C ALA A 339 -4.94 -6.50 21.84
N VAL A 340 -5.76 -7.17 22.67
CA VAL A 340 -6.30 -6.63 23.92
C VAL A 340 -5.52 -7.18 25.12
N LYS A 341 -4.33 -6.64 25.36
CA LYS A 341 -3.66 -6.77 26.68
C LYS A 341 -3.98 -5.61 27.62
N ASP A 342 -4.25 -4.43 27.07
CA ASP A 342 -4.65 -3.23 27.81
C ASP A 342 -5.71 -2.47 26.99
N PRO A 343 -6.89 -2.17 27.58
CA PRO A 343 -8.01 -1.56 26.87
C PRO A 343 -7.71 -0.13 26.38
N ARG A 344 -6.64 0.51 26.85
CA ARG A 344 -6.23 1.86 26.41
C ARG A 344 -5.76 1.89 24.96
N TYR A 345 -5.35 0.75 24.39
CA TYR A 345 -4.75 0.68 23.06
C TYR A 345 -5.70 0.05 22.04
N MET A 346 -5.54 0.49 20.78
CA MET A 346 -6.13 -0.13 19.61
C MET A 346 -5.04 -0.33 18.57
N SER A 347 -4.96 -1.53 17.99
CA SER A 347 -4.03 -1.84 16.91
C SER A 347 -4.16 -0.85 15.74
N LEU A 348 -3.03 -0.47 15.16
CA LEU A 348 -2.96 0.48 14.05
C LEU A 348 -3.52 -0.09 12.74
N GLY A 349 -3.65 -1.41 12.60
CA GLY A 349 -4.20 -2.11 11.44
C GLY A 349 -3.26 -2.08 10.23
N GLY A 350 -3.55 -2.92 9.23
CA GLY A 350 -2.77 -3.00 8.00
C GLY A 350 -2.76 -1.72 7.14
N ASP A 351 -3.68 -0.79 7.38
CA ASP A 351 -3.71 0.49 6.66
C ASP A 351 -2.68 1.50 7.17
N ALA A 352 -2.15 1.33 8.38
CA ALA A 352 -1.10 2.19 8.92
C ALA A 352 0.22 2.04 8.16
N ASP A 353 0.88 3.17 7.90
CA ASP A 353 2.13 3.23 7.18
C ASP A 353 3.31 3.22 8.17
N THR A 354 3.86 2.03 8.43
CA THR A 354 4.78 1.81 9.54
C THR A 354 6.18 1.40 9.06
N THR A 355 7.19 2.11 9.56
CA THR A 355 8.61 1.79 9.36
C THR A 355 9.30 1.64 10.70
N VAL A 356 10.04 0.55 10.89
CA VAL A 356 10.95 0.37 12.03
C VAL A 356 12.38 0.27 11.53
N ILE A 357 13.29 0.97 12.19
CA ILE A 357 14.73 0.89 11.92
C ILE A 357 15.38 0.25 13.12
N TYR A 358 16.04 -0.88 12.94
CA TYR A 358 16.81 -1.55 13.98
C TYR A 358 18.29 -1.33 13.76
N SER A 359 18.97 -0.99 14.84
CA SER A 359 20.40 -1.15 14.92
C SER A 359 20.73 -2.60 15.28
N MET A 360 21.51 -3.29 14.46
CA MET A 360 22.03 -4.62 14.81
C MET A 360 23.01 -4.56 15.97
N HIS A 361 23.59 -3.40 16.22
CA HIS A 361 24.68 -3.25 17.16
C HIS A 361 24.72 -1.89 17.85
N THR A 362 24.86 -1.87 19.18
CA THR A 362 24.99 -0.62 19.95
C THR A 362 26.33 -0.53 20.69
N ASP A 363 26.80 0.69 20.90
CA ASP A 363 27.84 1.06 21.85
C ASP A 363 27.54 0.67 23.32
N HIS A 364 26.30 0.28 23.63
CA HIS A 364 25.88 -0.15 24.96
C HIS A 364 25.83 -1.69 25.06
N PRO A 365 26.73 -2.34 25.84
CA PRO A 365 26.85 -3.79 25.85
C PRO A 365 25.71 -4.53 26.59
N VAL A 366 24.93 -3.86 27.46
CA VAL A 366 23.91 -4.50 28.30
C VAL A 366 22.65 -3.64 28.41
N PHE A 367 21.47 -4.27 28.49
CA PHE A 367 20.16 -3.62 28.72
C PHE A 367 19.67 -2.67 27.62
N PHE A 368 20.06 -2.95 26.37
CA PHE A 368 19.57 -2.26 25.17
C PHE A 368 18.96 -3.25 24.17
N THR A 369 18.09 -4.13 24.65
CA THR A 369 17.27 -4.99 23.79
C THR A 369 16.16 -4.14 23.16
N PRO A 370 16.02 -4.10 21.82
CA PRO A 370 14.96 -3.34 21.19
C PRO A 370 13.58 -3.95 21.47
N GLN A 371 12.53 -3.16 21.31
CA GLN A 371 11.14 -3.62 21.25
C GLN A 371 10.97 -4.48 19.99
N LYS A 372 10.37 -5.65 20.14
CA LYS A 372 9.94 -6.49 19.02
C LYS A 372 8.72 -5.89 18.34
N VAL A 373 8.92 -5.27 17.19
CA VAL A 373 7.85 -4.76 16.33
C VAL A 373 7.41 -5.85 15.36
N LYS A 374 6.13 -6.22 15.40
CA LYS A 374 5.46 -7.16 14.49
C LYS A 374 4.60 -6.41 13.47
N ASN A 375 4.51 -7.01 12.28
CA ASN A 375 3.77 -6.49 11.14
C ASN A 375 4.06 -5.03 10.74
N PRO A 376 5.30 -4.50 10.84
CA PRO A 376 5.59 -3.22 10.21
C PRO A 376 5.52 -3.37 8.68
N LYS A 377 5.11 -2.33 7.95
CA LYS A 377 5.20 -2.35 6.47
C LYS A 377 6.64 -2.43 6.00
N ARG A 378 7.55 -1.76 6.74
CA ARG A 378 8.97 -1.69 6.41
C ARG A 378 9.85 -1.94 7.64
N MET A 379 10.93 -2.66 7.42
CA MET A 379 11.98 -2.84 8.41
C MET A 379 13.32 -2.50 7.78
N ILE A 380 14.08 -1.60 8.40
CA ILE A 380 15.43 -1.24 7.97
C ILE A 380 16.39 -1.73 9.05
N ILE A 381 17.40 -2.49 8.66
CA ILE A 381 18.37 -3.10 9.54
C ILE A 381 19.72 -2.45 9.25
N THR A 382 20.36 -1.86 10.25
CA THR A 382 21.63 -1.13 10.06
C THR A 382 22.70 -1.58 11.06
N MET A 383 23.95 -1.53 10.65
CA MET A 383 25.11 -1.74 11.52
C MET A 383 25.55 -0.46 12.25
N ALA A 384 24.84 0.66 12.05
CA ALA A 384 25.03 1.89 12.83
C ALA A 384 24.73 1.66 14.31
N ASP A 385 25.27 2.52 15.17
CA ASP A 385 25.02 2.51 16.62
C ASP A 385 23.53 2.73 16.96
N HIS A 386 23.21 2.78 18.26
CA HIS A 386 21.84 3.04 18.73
C HIS A 386 21.25 4.34 18.17
N GLY A 387 22.08 5.31 17.78
CA GLY A 387 21.65 6.54 17.14
C GLY A 387 21.09 6.35 15.74
N VAL A 388 21.29 5.20 15.09
CA VAL A 388 20.80 4.85 13.73
C VAL A 388 20.98 5.98 12.73
N ASN A 389 22.16 6.60 12.75
CA ASN A 389 22.56 7.73 11.91
C ASN A 389 21.72 9.02 12.08
N LEU A 390 20.88 9.15 13.12
CA LEU A 390 20.12 10.37 13.38
C LEU A 390 21.00 11.61 13.66
N ASN A 391 22.22 11.38 14.14
CA ASN A 391 23.25 12.39 14.37
C ASN A 391 24.18 12.63 13.17
N GLN A 392 24.09 11.78 12.14
CA GLN A 392 24.98 11.89 11.00
C GLN A 392 24.49 12.98 10.05
N VAL A 393 25.49 13.62 9.46
CA VAL A 393 25.33 14.74 8.56
C VAL A 393 25.84 14.31 7.20
N ASP A 394 25.07 14.63 6.17
CA ASP A 394 25.45 14.39 4.80
C ASP A 394 26.29 15.57 4.30
N PHE A 395 27.60 15.33 4.17
CA PHE A 395 28.57 16.29 3.66
C PHE A 395 28.80 16.16 2.15
N SER A 396 28.04 15.32 1.44
CA SER A 396 28.21 15.14 0.00
C SER A 396 27.85 16.39 -0.82
N ARG A 397 27.17 17.36 -0.20
CA ARG A 397 26.84 18.67 -0.79
C ARG A 397 27.74 19.75 -0.19
N GLU A 398 28.62 20.32 -1.02
CA GLU A 398 29.58 21.37 -0.60
C GLU A 398 28.91 22.63 -0.03
N GLU A 399 27.67 22.94 -0.46
CA GLU A 399 26.97 24.19 -0.12
C GLU A 399 25.81 24.02 0.88
N ASP A 400 25.36 22.80 1.17
CA ASP A 400 24.19 22.57 2.04
C ASP A 400 24.36 21.35 2.94
N VAL A 401 24.60 21.62 4.23
CA VAL A 401 24.74 20.62 5.28
C VAL A 401 23.39 19.97 5.53
N SER A 402 23.22 18.74 5.08
CA SER A 402 21.90 18.09 5.07
C SER A 402 21.84 16.88 5.99
N ARG A 403 20.61 16.43 6.33
CA ARG A 403 20.43 15.20 7.12
C ARG A 403 20.84 14.01 6.27
N ILE A 404 21.31 12.94 6.92
CA ILE A 404 21.64 11.70 6.21
C ILE A 404 20.51 11.24 5.29
N THR A 405 20.93 10.80 4.11
CA THR A 405 20.07 10.36 3.02
C THR A 405 20.34 8.88 2.78
N TYR A 406 19.28 8.10 2.67
CA TYR A 406 19.32 6.70 2.28
C TYR A 406 19.06 6.61 0.78
N LEU A 407 19.72 5.69 0.09
CA LEU A 407 19.39 5.36 -1.30
C LEU A 407 18.66 4.02 -1.32
N ALA A 408 17.59 3.88 -2.08
CA ALA A 408 16.88 2.62 -2.22
C ALA A 408 16.33 2.46 -3.63
N GLU A 409 16.25 1.22 -4.10
CA GLU A 409 15.53 0.91 -5.32
C GLU A 409 14.01 0.96 -5.07
N LYS A 410 13.31 1.69 -5.92
CA LYS A 410 11.85 1.81 -5.96
C LYS A 410 11.41 1.85 -7.43
N ASN A 411 10.47 0.98 -7.79
CA ASN A 411 9.99 0.84 -9.18
C ASN A 411 11.12 0.70 -10.24
N GLY A 412 12.20 -0.01 -9.91
CA GLY A 412 13.33 -0.24 -10.83
C GLY A 412 14.31 0.94 -10.96
N LYS A 413 14.19 1.98 -10.12
CA LYS A 413 15.10 3.13 -10.08
C LYS A 413 15.61 3.37 -8.66
N VAL A 414 16.84 3.87 -8.53
CA VAL A 414 17.38 4.28 -7.23
C VAL A 414 16.92 5.70 -6.93
N GLU A 415 16.20 5.85 -5.83
CA GLU A 415 15.69 7.12 -5.31
C GLU A 415 16.30 7.40 -3.92
N ALA A 416 16.22 8.65 -3.47
CA ALA A 416 16.79 9.13 -2.23
C ALA A 416 15.71 9.35 -1.16
N PHE A 417 15.98 8.94 0.08
CA PHE A 417 15.03 9.00 1.19
C PHE A 417 15.70 9.62 2.41
N ARG A 418 15.16 10.73 2.91
CA ARG A 418 15.53 11.26 4.24
C ARG A 418 14.71 10.56 5.31
N SER A 419 15.15 10.64 6.56
CA SER A 419 14.53 9.90 7.68
C SER A 419 13.01 10.09 7.77
N SER A 420 12.50 11.29 7.48
CA SER A 420 11.05 11.58 7.50
C SER A 420 10.29 11.19 6.24
N GLY A 421 10.96 10.60 5.24
CA GLY A 421 10.42 10.08 3.98
C GLY A 421 10.47 8.56 3.86
N LEU A 422 10.98 7.84 4.86
CA LEU A 422 11.17 6.37 4.79
C LEU A 422 9.87 5.57 4.65
N ASN A 423 8.74 6.15 5.05
CA ASN A 423 7.42 5.60 4.80
C ASN A 423 7.06 5.53 3.30
N GLU A 424 7.74 6.27 2.43
CA GLU A 424 7.51 6.19 0.98
C GLU A 424 8.28 5.07 0.29
N LEU A 425 9.11 4.29 1.00
CA LEU A 425 9.74 3.09 0.44
C LEU A 425 8.67 2.06 0.05
N ASP A 426 9.05 1.10 -0.79
CA ASP A 426 8.21 -0.09 -0.96
C ASP A 426 8.17 -0.91 0.33
N GLU A 427 7.13 -1.72 0.52
CA GLU A 427 7.05 -2.60 1.69
C GLU A 427 8.14 -3.66 1.64
N GLY A 428 8.85 -3.90 2.73
CA GLY A 428 9.96 -4.85 2.71
C GLY A 428 10.86 -4.78 3.91
N ILE A 429 11.79 -5.73 3.95
CA ILE A 429 12.93 -5.71 4.86
C ILE A 429 14.16 -5.27 4.07
N TYR A 430 14.89 -4.31 4.61
CA TYR A 430 16.04 -3.69 3.98
C TYR A 430 17.25 -3.83 4.90
N PHE A 431 18.41 -4.14 4.34
CA PHE A 431 19.69 -4.06 5.02
C PHE A 431 20.42 -2.80 4.54
N CYS A 432 20.78 -1.94 5.48
CA CYS A 432 21.47 -0.67 5.24
C CYS A 432 22.98 -0.88 5.28
N ASP A 433 23.66 -0.54 4.19
CA ASP A 433 25.12 -0.61 4.13
C ASP A 433 25.84 0.65 4.66
N ASP A 434 27.15 0.68 4.51
CA ASP A 434 28.03 1.75 4.99
C ASP A 434 27.88 3.07 4.22
N HIS A 435 27.26 3.03 3.04
CA HIS A 435 26.90 4.20 2.23
C HIS A 435 25.43 4.61 2.41
N ASN A 436 24.70 3.93 3.30
CA ASN A 436 23.26 4.08 3.49
C ASN A 436 22.42 3.65 2.27
N ASN A 437 22.94 2.74 1.45
CA ASN A 437 22.13 2.02 0.47
C ASN A 437 21.26 1.00 1.20
N LEU A 438 19.97 0.98 0.88
CA LEU A 438 18.98 0.06 1.43
C LEU A 438 18.78 -1.11 0.47
N ILE A 439 19.42 -2.24 0.79
CA ILE A 439 19.34 -3.46 0.01
C ILE A 439 18.14 -4.29 0.48
N ARG A 440 17.13 -4.46 -0.37
CA ARG A 440 15.93 -5.24 -0.03
C ARG A 440 16.26 -6.73 0.05
N LEU A 441 15.87 -7.35 1.16
CA LEU A 441 16.00 -8.78 1.40
C LEU A 441 14.79 -9.52 0.84
N LYS A 442 15.02 -10.71 0.29
CA LYS A 442 13.99 -11.58 -0.29
C LYS A 442 13.52 -12.68 0.65
N SER A 443 14.32 -13.05 1.64
CA SER A 443 13.98 -14.12 2.58
C SER A 443 14.70 -14.00 3.93
N LEU A 444 14.27 -14.83 4.90
CA LEU A 444 14.92 -14.94 6.21
C LEU A 444 16.34 -15.51 6.08
N GLU A 445 16.56 -16.41 5.12
CA GLU A 445 17.87 -17.01 4.85
C GLU A 445 18.88 -15.96 4.36
N GLU A 446 18.45 -15.00 3.53
CA GLU A 446 19.30 -13.87 3.13
C GLU A 446 19.72 -13.02 4.35
N PHE A 447 18.77 -12.76 5.27
CA PHE A 447 19.08 -12.06 6.52
C PHE A 447 20.09 -12.85 7.36
N ASP A 448 19.84 -14.14 7.61
CA ASP A 448 20.71 -14.98 8.43
C ASP A 448 22.11 -15.12 7.81
N ALA A 449 22.21 -15.19 6.48
CA ALA A 449 23.48 -15.25 5.74
C ALA A 449 24.34 -13.98 5.92
N ILE A 450 23.71 -12.80 5.95
CA ILE A 450 24.39 -11.51 6.18
C ILE A 450 24.70 -11.29 7.66
N ALA A 451 23.73 -11.55 8.54
CA ALA A 451 23.85 -11.27 9.97
C ALA A 451 24.95 -12.12 10.63
N LYS A 452 25.06 -13.41 10.27
CA LYS A 452 26.05 -14.33 10.85
C LYS A 452 27.51 -13.82 10.78
N PRO A 453 28.06 -13.42 9.62
CA PRO A 453 29.41 -12.88 9.54
C PRO A 453 29.54 -11.49 10.19
N LEU A 454 28.55 -10.60 10.04
CA LEU A 454 28.60 -9.24 10.61
C LEU A 454 28.54 -9.21 12.15
N LEU A 455 27.88 -10.20 12.75
CA LEU A 455 27.76 -10.32 14.21
C LEU A 455 28.86 -11.17 14.85
N LYS A 456 29.86 -11.62 14.07
CA LYS A 456 30.95 -12.44 14.59
C LYS A 456 31.72 -11.64 15.67
N GLY A 457 31.66 -12.13 16.91
CA GLY A 457 32.29 -11.49 18.07
C GLY A 457 31.36 -10.65 18.95
N ALA A 458 30.13 -10.37 18.50
CA ALA A 458 29.14 -9.53 19.21
C ALA A 458 28.30 -10.29 20.27
N HIS A 459 28.90 -11.25 20.97
CA HIS A 459 28.19 -12.19 21.84
C HIS A 459 27.45 -11.55 23.03
N PHE A 460 27.87 -10.38 23.50
CA PHE A 460 27.21 -9.67 24.62
C PHE A 460 25.83 -9.09 24.27
N GLN A 461 25.46 -9.02 22.99
CA GLN A 461 24.18 -8.47 22.52
C GLN A 461 23.23 -9.53 21.94
N GLY A 462 23.37 -10.78 22.38
CA GLY A 462 22.57 -11.92 21.89
C GLY A 462 21.05 -11.66 21.91
N SER A 463 20.52 -11.07 22.99
CA SER A 463 19.09 -10.75 23.09
C SER A 463 18.60 -9.76 22.04
N ARG A 464 19.44 -8.77 21.67
CA ARG A 464 19.13 -7.82 20.60
C ARG A 464 19.06 -8.54 19.26
N HIS A 465 20.05 -9.37 18.96
CA HIS A 465 20.09 -10.10 17.70
C HIS A 465 18.90 -11.06 17.57
N GLU A 466 18.53 -11.73 18.66
CA GLU A 466 17.37 -12.61 18.71
C GLU A 466 16.06 -11.86 18.47
N VAL A 467 15.85 -10.71 19.11
CA VAL A 467 14.65 -9.89 18.88
C VAL A 467 14.56 -9.42 17.44
N ILE A 468 15.67 -8.90 16.87
CA ILE A 468 15.68 -8.42 15.49
C ILE A 468 15.39 -9.57 14.53
N ARG A 469 16.07 -10.72 14.69
CA ARG A 469 15.81 -11.91 13.88
C ARG A 469 14.36 -12.36 13.99
N SER A 470 13.79 -12.39 15.20
CA SER A 470 12.40 -12.78 15.43
C SER A 470 11.40 -11.80 14.80
N SER A 471 11.72 -10.50 14.78
CA SER A 471 10.96 -9.48 14.05
C SER A 471 11.01 -9.71 12.53
N VAL A 472 12.19 -10.02 11.97
CA VAL A 472 12.37 -10.34 10.54
C VAL A 472 11.59 -11.60 10.16
N GLU A 473 11.71 -12.65 10.96
CA GLU A 473 11.00 -13.92 10.79
C GLU A 473 9.48 -13.72 10.83
N ALA A 474 8.99 -12.93 11.78
CA ALA A 474 7.56 -12.60 11.88
C ALA A 474 7.06 -11.85 10.63
N TRP A 475 7.86 -10.93 10.07
CA TRP A 475 7.49 -10.20 8.85
C TRP A 475 7.37 -11.13 7.64
N PHE A 476 8.36 -12.01 7.41
CA PHE A 476 8.30 -12.99 6.31
C PHE A 476 7.17 -14.02 6.50
N SER A 477 6.95 -14.47 7.74
CA SER A 477 5.92 -15.46 8.05
C SER A 477 4.49 -14.90 8.00
N GLY A 478 4.31 -13.64 8.41
CA GLY A 478 3.01 -12.96 8.47
C GLY A 478 2.51 -12.52 7.10
N ARG A 479 3.39 -11.96 6.25
CA ARG A 479 3.02 -11.45 4.92
C ARG A 479 3.26 -12.42 3.77
N GLY A 480 4.10 -13.44 3.93
CA GLY A 480 4.28 -14.48 2.91
C GLY A 480 2.95 -15.16 2.55
N LYS A 481 2.17 -15.54 3.58
CA LYS A 481 0.83 -16.11 3.39
C LYS A 481 -0.16 -15.12 2.75
N GLN A 482 -0.09 -13.85 3.13
CA GLN A 482 -1.00 -12.82 2.61
C GLN A 482 -0.76 -12.54 1.11
N LYS A 483 0.51 -12.47 0.67
CA LYS A 483 0.85 -12.29 -0.75
C LYS A 483 0.58 -13.51 -1.61
N ASP A 484 0.78 -14.73 -1.08
CA ASP A 484 0.43 -15.95 -1.82
C ASP A 484 -1.09 -16.02 -2.06
N THR A 485 -1.89 -15.54 -1.10
CA THR A 485 -3.35 -15.47 -1.24
C THR A 485 -3.79 -14.38 -2.22
N GLU A 486 -3.20 -13.18 -2.15
CA GLU A 486 -3.48 -12.08 -3.11
C GLU A 486 -3.04 -12.42 -4.54
N LYS A 487 -1.90 -13.11 -4.70
CA LYS A 487 -1.41 -13.55 -6.00
C LYS A 487 -2.27 -14.69 -6.58
N GLU A 488 -2.69 -15.65 -5.75
CA GLU A 488 -3.67 -16.65 -6.16
C GLU A 488 -5.01 -16.01 -6.56
N GLU A 489 -5.45 -14.95 -5.85
CA GLU A 489 -6.66 -14.19 -6.21
C GLU A 489 -6.50 -13.41 -7.52
N GLU A 490 -5.35 -12.75 -7.76
CA GLU A 490 -5.08 -12.07 -9.02
C GLU A 490 -4.96 -13.05 -10.21
N GLU A 491 -4.30 -14.19 -10.02
CA GLU A 491 -4.21 -15.25 -11.03
C GLU A 491 -5.58 -15.90 -11.30
N LEU A 492 -6.44 -16.03 -10.27
CA LEU A 492 -7.81 -16.52 -10.41
C LEU A 492 -8.71 -15.50 -11.12
N GLN A 493 -8.56 -14.20 -10.82
CA GLN A 493 -9.29 -13.12 -11.51
C GLN A 493 -8.85 -12.98 -12.97
N GLN A 494 -7.55 -13.11 -13.27
CA GLN A 494 -7.05 -13.05 -14.64
C GLN A 494 -7.42 -14.30 -15.46
N SER A 495 -7.44 -15.49 -14.85
CA SER A 495 -7.90 -16.70 -15.53
C SER A 495 -9.41 -16.68 -15.79
N THR A 496 -10.21 -16.20 -14.84
CA THR A 496 -11.66 -16.02 -15.04
C THR A 496 -11.99 -14.92 -16.06
N ALA A 497 -11.22 -13.84 -16.13
CA ALA A 497 -11.38 -12.82 -17.18
C ALA A 497 -11.09 -13.40 -18.57
N LYS A 498 -10.01 -14.17 -18.73
CA LYS A 498 -9.66 -14.84 -19.99
C LYS A 498 -10.70 -15.88 -20.42
N ASP A 499 -11.25 -16.63 -19.48
CA ASP A 499 -12.32 -17.60 -19.78
C ASP A 499 -13.63 -16.92 -20.17
N THR A 500 -13.90 -15.72 -19.64
CA THR A 500 -15.09 -14.93 -19.99
C THR A 500 -14.97 -14.34 -21.40
N ASP A 501 -13.82 -13.76 -21.74
CA ASP A 501 -13.56 -13.22 -23.09
C ASP A 501 -13.64 -14.30 -24.17
N LYS A 502 -13.14 -15.50 -23.85
CA LYS A 502 -13.25 -16.66 -24.74
C LYS A 502 -14.70 -17.08 -24.94
N GLN A 503 -15.50 -17.13 -23.87
CA GLN A 503 -16.93 -17.46 -23.97
C GLN A 503 -17.70 -16.40 -24.78
N ILE A 504 -17.41 -15.11 -24.61
CA ILE A 504 -18.00 -14.03 -25.42
C ILE A 504 -17.66 -14.20 -26.90
N THR A 505 -16.40 -14.51 -27.22
CA THR A 505 -15.96 -14.75 -28.59
C THR A 505 -16.66 -15.96 -29.22
N ASP A 506 -16.83 -17.05 -28.46
CA ASP A 506 -17.53 -18.27 -28.92
C ASP A 506 -19.04 -18.00 -29.15
N ILE A 507 -19.67 -17.13 -28.34
CA ILE A 507 -21.06 -16.66 -28.52
C ILE A 507 -21.17 -15.87 -29.81
N GLU A 508 -20.31 -14.87 -30.01
CA GLU A 508 -20.31 -14.02 -31.19
C GLU A 508 -20.14 -14.86 -32.47
N GLY A 509 -19.24 -15.84 -32.45
CA GLY A 509 -19.05 -16.77 -33.56
C GLY A 509 -20.28 -17.62 -33.86
N THR A 510 -20.96 -18.13 -32.83
CA THR A 510 -22.16 -18.95 -32.98
C THR A 510 -23.33 -18.14 -33.54
N VAL A 511 -23.59 -16.95 -32.98
CA VAL A 511 -24.67 -16.07 -33.45
C VAL A 511 -24.43 -15.61 -34.88
N ARG A 512 -23.18 -15.30 -35.24
CA ARG A 512 -22.81 -14.93 -36.62
C ARG A 512 -23.08 -16.07 -37.59
N GLY A 513 -22.69 -17.31 -37.23
CA GLY A 513 -22.97 -18.49 -38.06
C GLY A 513 -24.47 -18.71 -38.28
N ILE A 514 -25.30 -18.55 -37.23
CA ILE A 514 -26.76 -18.63 -37.33
C ILE A 514 -27.32 -17.57 -38.30
N ALA A 515 -26.82 -16.33 -38.20
CA ALA A 515 -27.27 -15.24 -39.07
C ALA A 515 -26.88 -15.48 -40.54
N GLU A 516 -25.68 -16.00 -40.79
CA GLU A 516 -25.19 -16.38 -42.13
C GLU A 516 -26.05 -17.49 -42.73
N ASP A 517 -26.26 -18.58 -41.99
CA ASP A 517 -27.09 -19.71 -42.43
C ASP A 517 -28.54 -19.27 -42.69
N ALA A 518 -29.12 -18.45 -41.82
CA ALA A 518 -30.46 -17.88 -42.02
C ALA A 518 -30.54 -17.00 -43.28
N SER A 519 -29.47 -16.25 -43.59
CA SER A 519 -29.37 -15.45 -44.81
C SER A 519 -29.33 -16.32 -46.07
N GLU A 520 -28.59 -17.44 -46.04
CA GLU A 520 -28.58 -18.40 -47.14
C GLU A 520 -29.93 -19.07 -47.35
N MET A 521 -30.59 -19.50 -46.27
CA MET A 521 -31.95 -20.04 -46.32
C MET A 521 -32.95 -19.03 -46.86
N LEU A 522 -32.83 -17.75 -46.49
CA LEU A 522 -33.66 -16.66 -47.01
C LEU A 522 -33.46 -16.51 -48.52
N LYS A 523 -32.22 -16.48 -49.01
CA LYS A 523 -31.92 -16.41 -50.46
C LYS A 523 -32.49 -17.62 -51.21
N ALA A 524 -32.39 -18.82 -50.64
CA ALA A 524 -32.98 -20.02 -51.24
C ALA A 524 -34.51 -19.90 -51.30
N LEU A 525 -35.15 -19.41 -50.23
CA LEU A 525 -36.59 -19.19 -50.16
C LEU A 525 -37.08 -18.10 -51.14
N GLU A 526 -36.29 -17.04 -51.36
CA GLU A 526 -36.50 -16.01 -52.39
C GLU A 526 -36.22 -16.52 -53.81
N GLY A 527 -35.28 -17.45 -54.00
CA GLY A 527 -35.04 -18.09 -55.30
C GLY A 527 -36.24 -18.92 -55.79
N MET A 528 -37.04 -19.45 -54.86
CA MET A 528 -38.28 -20.18 -55.14
C MET A 528 -39.48 -19.28 -55.47
N GLN A 529 -39.27 -17.98 -55.58
CA GLN A 529 -40.31 -16.94 -55.69
C GLN A 529 -40.87 -16.76 -57.12
N LYS A 530 -40.34 -17.46 -58.13
CA LYS A 530 -40.71 -17.24 -59.55
C LYS A 530 -42.12 -17.69 -59.95
N ASP A 531 -42.79 -18.58 -59.21
CA ASP A 531 -44.02 -19.23 -59.68
C ASP A 531 -45.23 -19.12 -58.71
N GLY A 532 -45.81 -17.91 -58.57
CA GLY A 532 -47.24 -17.73 -58.19
C GLY A 532 -47.66 -17.89 -56.72
N HIS A 533 -46.81 -18.34 -55.80
CA HIS A 533 -47.20 -18.62 -54.40
C HIS A 533 -46.87 -17.52 -53.36
N LYS A 534 -46.77 -16.24 -53.78
CA LYS A 534 -46.39 -15.11 -52.89
C LYS A 534 -47.33 -14.83 -51.70
N ASN A 535 -48.56 -15.33 -51.76
CA ASN A 535 -49.60 -14.95 -50.80
C ASN A 535 -49.93 -16.04 -49.77
N SER A 536 -49.16 -17.13 -49.68
CA SER A 536 -49.40 -18.08 -48.59
C SER A 536 -48.88 -17.50 -47.27
N ARG A 537 -49.75 -17.49 -46.26
CA ARG A 537 -49.44 -17.01 -44.91
C ARG A 537 -48.21 -17.70 -44.32
N GLU A 538 -48.02 -18.97 -44.64
CA GLU A 538 -46.90 -19.79 -44.18
C GLU A 538 -45.56 -19.37 -44.82
N TYR A 539 -45.57 -18.93 -46.09
CA TYR A 539 -44.37 -18.41 -46.73
C TYR A 539 -43.91 -17.10 -46.08
N GLN A 540 -44.86 -16.18 -45.83
CA GLN A 540 -44.58 -14.91 -45.17
C GLN A 540 -44.05 -15.12 -43.74
N ALA A 541 -44.64 -16.04 -42.99
CA ALA A 541 -44.17 -16.38 -41.65
C ALA A 541 -42.72 -16.91 -41.65
N MET A 542 -42.40 -17.83 -42.57
CA MET A 542 -41.03 -18.38 -42.67
C MET A 542 -40.03 -17.33 -43.14
N HIS A 543 -40.42 -16.51 -44.12
CA HIS A 543 -39.61 -15.40 -44.61
C HIS A 543 -39.29 -14.40 -43.50
N ASP A 544 -40.29 -13.98 -42.71
CA ASP A 544 -40.10 -13.03 -41.61
C ASP A 544 -39.22 -13.59 -40.49
N ALA A 545 -39.37 -14.88 -40.18
CA ALA A 545 -38.54 -15.56 -39.18
C ALA A 545 -37.07 -15.62 -39.63
N LEU A 546 -36.81 -16.02 -40.88
CA LEU A 546 -35.47 -16.06 -41.45
C LEU A 546 -34.86 -14.66 -41.58
N LEU A 547 -35.66 -13.66 -41.97
CA LEU A 547 -35.20 -12.28 -42.06
C LEU A 547 -34.79 -11.73 -40.69
N ARG A 548 -35.56 -12.01 -39.63
CA ARG A 548 -35.20 -11.62 -38.26
C ARG A 548 -33.93 -12.33 -37.79
N ALA A 549 -33.81 -13.63 -38.02
CA ALA A 549 -32.61 -14.38 -37.65
C ALA A 549 -31.35 -13.93 -38.43
N SER A 550 -31.49 -13.60 -39.72
CA SER A 550 -30.38 -13.10 -40.55
C SER A 550 -29.85 -11.72 -40.13
N ARG A 551 -30.61 -11.00 -39.29
CA ARG A 551 -30.27 -9.67 -38.78
C ARG A 551 -29.72 -9.69 -37.37
N LEU A 552 -29.55 -10.87 -36.76
CA LEU A 552 -28.97 -10.98 -35.42
C LEU A 552 -27.54 -10.44 -35.41
N ASP A 553 -27.31 -9.45 -34.56
CA ASP A 553 -26.00 -8.85 -34.32
C ASP A 553 -25.58 -9.15 -32.88
N PRO A 554 -24.58 -10.02 -32.65
CA PRO A 554 -24.18 -10.41 -31.31
C PRO A 554 -23.57 -9.26 -30.49
N SER A 555 -23.17 -8.16 -31.13
CA SER A 555 -22.65 -6.97 -30.44
C SER A 555 -23.77 -6.02 -29.95
N ARG A 556 -25.01 -6.22 -30.42
CA ARG A 556 -26.16 -5.34 -30.13
C ARG A 556 -27.36 -6.07 -29.53
N ASP A 557 -27.60 -7.32 -29.92
CA ASP A 557 -28.78 -8.06 -29.54
C ASP A 557 -28.59 -8.82 -28.23
N SER A 558 -29.59 -8.72 -27.35
CA SER A 558 -29.59 -9.48 -26.10
C SER A 558 -29.77 -10.98 -26.35
N LEU A 559 -29.25 -11.83 -25.46
CA LEU A 559 -29.49 -13.28 -25.46
C LEU A 559 -30.98 -13.64 -25.59
N SER A 560 -31.85 -12.89 -24.91
CA SER A 560 -33.31 -13.07 -25.00
C SER A 560 -33.86 -12.76 -26.40
N SER A 561 -33.28 -11.80 -27.11
CA SER A 561 -33.66 -11.47 -28.49
C SER A 561 -33.28 -12.61 -29.45
N VAL A 562 -32.10 -13.22 -29.25
CA VAL A 562 -31.64 -14.40 -30.01
C VAL A 562 -32.56 -15.59 -29.75
N GLU A 563 -32.85 -15.90 -28.49
CA GLU A 563 -33.76 -16.99 -28.12
C GLU A 563 -35.14 -16.83 -28.74
N LYS A 564 -35.69 -15.61 -28.72
CA LYS A 564 -36.99 -15.32 -29.33
C LYS A 564 -36.98 -15.53 -30.85
N ALA A 565 -35.93 -15.12 -31.55
CA ALA A 565 -35.81 -15.34 -32.99
C ALA A 565 -35.74 -16.84 -33.33
N LEU A 566 -35.01 -17.62 -32.53
CA LEU A 566 -34.92 -19.07 -32.66
C LEU A 566 -36.27 -19.76 -32.39
N ASP A 567 -37.00 -19.33 -31.38
CA ASP A 567 -38.34 -19.85 -31.07
C ASP A 567 -39.34 -19.61 -32.20
N GLU A 568 -39.28 -18.43 -32.82
CA GLU A 568 -40.10 -18.08 -33.98
C GLU A 568 -39.73 -18.93 -35.21
N MET A 569 -38.44 -19.18 -35.46
CA MET A 569 -37.99 -20.08 -36.53
C MET A 569 -38.44 -21.54 -36.31
N ASP A 570 -38.29 -22.08 -35.09
CA ASP A 570 -38.67 -23.47 -34.75
C ASP A 570 -40.17 -23.67 -34.84
N SER A 571 -40.96 -22.75 -34.28
CA SER A 571 -42.42 -22.83 -34.31
C SER A 571 -42.96 -22.77 -35.75
N THR A 572 -42.49 -21.81 -36.55
CA THR A 572 -42.88 -21.67 -37.95
C THR A 572 -42.48 -22.89 -38.77
N SER A 573 -41.28 -23.43 -38.54
CA SER A 573 -40.82 -24.64 -39.20
C SER A 573 -41.65 -25.88 -38.83
N ARG A 574 -41.98 -26.06 -37.55
CA ARG A 574 -42.85 -27.17 -37.11
C ARG A 574 -44.24 -27.07 -37.72
N GLU A 575 -44.81 -25.88 -37.76
CA GLU A 575 -46.12 -25.66 -38.38
C GLU A 575 -46.08 -26.02 -39.87
N TYR A 576 -45.07 -25.53 -40.60
CA TYR A 576 -44.89 -25.83 -42.02
C TYR A 576 -44.75 -27.33 -42.29
N GLN A 577 -43.90 -28.03 -41.51
CA GLN A 577 -43.76 -29.48 -41.63
C GLN A 577 -45.08 -30.19 -41.34
N ARG A 578 -45.83 -29.78 -40.32
CA ARG A 578 -47.08 -30.43 -39.92
C ARG A 578 -48.14 -30.33 -41.02
N THR A 579 -48.25 -29.18 -41.67
CA THR A 579 -49.25 -28.96 -42.74
C THR A 579 -48.85 -29.64 -44.06
N HIS A 580 -47.55 -29.81 -44.32
CA HIS A 580 -47.07 -30.24 -45.64
C HIS A 580 -46.42 -31.62 -45.73
N THR A 581 -46.05 -32.25 -44.61
CA THR A 581 -45.44 -33.60 -44.61
C THR A 581 -46.35 -34.66 -45.23
N GLY A 582 -47.68 -34.47 -45.15
CA GLY A 582 -48.65 -35.35 -45.81
C GLY A 582 -48.79 -35.08 -47.32
N MET A 583 -48.72 -33.81 -47.75
CA MET A 583 -48.94 -33.41 -49.14
C MET A 583 -47.73 -33.65 -50.06
N PHE A 584 -46.51 -33.53 -49.54
CA PHE A 584 -45.29 -33.58 -50.36
C PHE A 584 -44.48 -34.87 -50.24
N LYS A 585 -44.98 -35.89 -49.53
CA LYS A 585 -44.32 -37.20 -49.42
C LYS A 585 -44.20 -37.95 -50.76
N ALA A 586 -44.94 -37.56 -51.79
CA ALA A 586 -45.01 -38.26 -53.08
C ALA A 586 -44.64 -37.39 -54.31
N THR A 587 -44.35 -36.09 -54.15
CA THR A 587 -44.15 -35.16 -55.26
C THR A 587 -42.72 -34.63 -55.33
N LYS A 588 -42.09 -34.72 -56.51
CA LYS A 588 -40.84 -34.03 -56.84
C LYS A 588 -41.17 -32.57 -57.18
N GLY A 589 -40.39 -31.60 -56.69
CA GLY A 589 -40.56 -30.17 -57.01
C GLY A 589 -40.47 -29.25 -55.79
N TYR A 590 -40.90 -27.99 -55.94
CA TYR A 590 -40.74 -26.92 -54.95
C TYR A 590 -41.27 -27.23 -53.54
N GLY A 591 -42.35 -28.01 -53.42
CA GLY A 591 -42.90 -28.41 -52.12
C GLY A 591 -41.96 -29.30 -51.30
N ALA A 592 -41.21 -30.18 -51.96
CA ALA A 592 -40.20 -31.01 -51.32
C ALA A 592 -39.00 -30.16 -50.85
N GLU A 593 -38.61 -29.15 -51.63
CA GLU A 593 -37.50 -28.26 -51.30
C GLU A 593 -37.83 -27.32 -50.14
N ARG A 594 -39.07 -26.82 -50.05
CA ARG A 594 -39.53 -26.05 -48.88
C ARG A 594 -39.62 -26.90 -47.63
N LEU A 595 -40.05 -28.16 -47.75
CA LEU A 595 -40.05 -29.11 -46.64
C LEU A 595 -38.62 -29.42 -46.19
N ARG A 596 -37.64 -29.45 -47.11
CA ARG A 596 -36.21 -29.57 -46.81
C ARG A 596 -35.71 -28.34 -46.04
N LEU A 597 -35.92 -27.13 -46.56
CA LEU A 597 -35.54 -25.89 -45.87
C LEU A 597 -36.13 -25.78 -44.46
N SER A 598 -37.37 -26.21 -44.28
CA SER A 598 -38.00 -26.22 -42.96
C SER A 598 -37.39 -27.24 -41.99
N LYS A 599 -36.83 -28.36 -42.49
CA LYS A 599 -36.06 -29.30 -41.66
C LYS A 599 -34.68 -28.74 -41.33
N ASP A 600 -34.01 -28.17 -42.33
CA ASP A 600 -32.69 -27.54 -42.16
C ASP A 600 -32.78 -26.39 -41.14
N SER A 601 -33.85 -25.59 -41.18
CA SER A 601 -34.12 -24.53 -40.18
C SER A 601 -34.35 -25.07 -38.76
N GLN A 602 -34.96 -26.24 -38.57
CA GLN A 602 -35.09 -26.86 -37.24
C GLN A 602 -33.76 -27.38 -36.71
N GLU A 603 -32.94 -27.96 -37.57
CA GLU A 603 -31.60 -28.45 -37.21
C GLU A 603 -30.70 -27.29 -36.80
N LEU A 604 -30.79 -26.16 -37.50
CA LEU A 604 -30.15 -24.89 -37.13
C LEU A 604 -30.59 -24.44 -35.74
N VAL A 605 -31.90 -24.36 -35.47
CA VAL A 605 -32.41 -23.92 -34.17
C VAL A 605 -32.00 -24.86 -33.04
N SER A 606 -32.00 -26.17 -33.28
CA SER A 606 -31.53 -27.15 -32.28
C SER A 606 -30.06 -26.93 -31.93
N THR A 607 -29.21 -26.75 -32.95
CA THR A 607 -27.77 -26.52 -32.77
C THR A 607 -27.51 -25.21 -32.01
N ALA A 608 -28.26 -24.16 -32.35
CA ALA A 608 -28.20 -22.87 -31.69
C ALA A 608 -28.61 -22.96 -30.21
N ARG A 609 -29.70 -23.66 -29.89
CA ARG A 609 -30.15 -23.86 -28.50
C ARG A 609 -29.13 -24.65 -27.66
N ASP A 610 -28.56 -25.71 -28.22
CA ASP A 610 -27.53 -26.50 -27.51
C ASP A 610 -26.31 -25.65 -27.14
N ALA A 611 -25.91 -24.74 -28.03
CA ALA A 611 -24.83 -23.79 -27.75
C ALA A 611 -25.24 -22.79 -26.65
N LEU A 612 -26.40 -22.15 -26.78
CA LEU A 612 -26.92 -21.18 -25.81
C LEU A 612 -27.13 -21.77 -24.40
N GLU A 613 -27.59 -23.02 -24.31
CA GLU A 613 -27.75 -23.72 -23.04
C GLU A 613 -26.39 -23.99 -22.36
N GLY A 614 -25.37 -24.36 -23.15
CA GLY A 614 -23.99 -24.49 -22.67
C GLY A 614 -23.46 -23.19 -22.08
N ILE A 615 -23.76 -22.07 -22.72
CA ILE A 615 -23.39 -20.71 -22.30
C ILE A 615 -24.13 -20.30 -21.03
N SER A 616 -25.46 -20.49 -20.97
CA SER A 616 -26.29 -20.16 -19.80
C SER A 616 -25.85 -20.94 -18.55
N LYS A 617 -25.50 -22.22 -18.71
CA LYS A 617 -24.90 -23.04 -17.64
C LYS A 617 -23.52 -22.54 -17.19
N GLY A 618 -22.72 -21.99 -18.11
CA GLY A 618 -21.44 -21.34 -17.80
C GLY A 618 -21.62 -20.05 -16.99
N ALA A 619 -22.51 -19.17 -17.44
CA ALA A 619 -22.83 -17.90 -16.77
C ALA A 619 -23.48 -18.11 -15.39
N ALA A 620 -24.34 -19.12 -15.24
CA ALA A 620 -24.92 -19.48 -13.95
C ALA A 620 -23.86 -19.96 -12.95
N ARG A 621 -22.84 -20.72 -13.40
CA ARG A 621 -21.71 -21.13 -12.56
C ARG A 621 -20.88 -19.93 -12.10
N TYR A 622 -20.63 -18.97 -12.99
CA TYR A 622 -19.95 -17.72 -12.65
C TYR A 622 -20.69 -16.93 -11.56
N ASN A 623 -22.01 -16.76 -11.72
CA ASN A 623 -22.84 -16.06 -10.73
C ASN A 623 -22.90 -16.80 -9.39
N VAL A 624 -22.91 -18.13 -9.39
CA VAL A 624 -22.85 -18.94 -8.16
C VAL A 624 -21.50 -18.75 -7.45
N ILE A 625 -20.38 -18.82 -8.17
CA ILE A 625 -19.03 -18.57 -7.60
C ILE A 625 -18.93 -17.15 -7.02
N ASN A 626 -19.38 -16.13 -7.78
CA ASN A 626 -19.39 -14.75 -7.30
C ASN A 626 -20.33 -14.55 -6.09
N SER A 627 -21.48 -15.23 -6.07
CA SER A 627 -22.46 -15.16 -4.96
C SER A 627 -21.98 -15.86 -3.69
N LEU A 628 -21.17 -16.92 -3.82
CA LEU A 628 -20.55 -17.63 -2.69
C LEU A 628 -19.45 -16.76 -2.07
N HIS A 629 -18.61 -16.11 -2.89
CA HIS A 629 -17.60 -15.17 -2.41
C HIS A 629 -18.21 -13.90 -1.78
N THR A 630 -19.27 -13.34 -2.35
CA THR A 630 -19.97 -12.18 -1.71
C THR A 630 -20.75 -12.57 -0.47
N LYS A 631 -21.19 -13.84 -0.32
CA LYS A 631 -21.81 -14.33 0.92
C LYS A 631 -20.81 -14.62 2.03
N GLU A 632 -19.60 -15.08 1.73
CA GLU A 632 -18.51 -15.15 2.71
C GLU A 632 -18.09 -13.76 3.21
N TYR A 633 -18.23 -12.72 2.37
CA TYR A 633 -18.00 -11.34 2.80
C TYR A 633 -19.17 -10.74 3.61
N LYS A 634 -20.43 -11.10 3.30
CA LYS A 634 -21.63 -10.59 4.01
C LYS A 634 -21.98 -11.36 5.29
N SER A 635 -21.56 -12.60 5.47
CA SER A 635 -21.80 -13.36 6.71
C SER A 635 -20.89 -12.95 7.88
N VAL A 636 -19.92 -12.05 7.64
CA VAL A 636 -19.06 -11.46 8.69
C VAL A 636 -19.66 -10.18 9.29
N SER A 637 -20.83 -9.72 8.82
CA SER A 637 -21.52 -8.53 9.34
C SER A 637 -22.98 -8.77 9.76
N GLY A 638 -23.27 -9.80 10.56
CA GLY A 638 -24.57 -9.93 11.23
C GLY A 638 -24.82 -11.27 11.93
N HIS A 639 -25.09 -11.22 13.24
CA HIS A 639 -25.50 -12.37 14.06
C HIS A 639 -26.82 -13.03 13.59
N LYS A 640 -26.85 -14.36 13.45
CA LYS A 640 -27.55 -15.32 14.35
C LYS A 640 -27.36 -16.78 13.89
N GLU A 641 -27.49 -17.68 14.85
CA GLU A 641 -27.24 -19.12 14.88
C GLU A 641 -27.82 -19.95 13.71
N ASN A 642 -27.04 -20.93 13.19
CA ASN A 642 -27.46 -22.34 12.96
C ASN A 642 -26.42 -23.19 12.19
N GLY A 643 -25.96 -24.29 12.80
CA GLY A 643 -25.52 -25.56 12.19
C GLY A 643 -24.24 -25.64 11.32
N PRO A 644 -23.48 -26.76 11.36
CA PRO A 644 -22.28 -26.92 10.53
C PRO A 644 -22.65 -27.22 9.07
N VAL A 645 -22.19 -26.36 8.14
CA VAL A 645 -22.24 -26.62 6.70
C VAL A 645 -21.13 -27.61 6.34
N LYS A 646 -21.47 -28.76 5.75
CA LYS A 646 -20.50 -29.71 5.19
C LYS A 646 -19.79 -29.06 3.99
N SER A 647 -18.46 -29.02 4.04
CA SER A 647 -17.62 -28.60 2.92
C SER A 647 -17.73 -29.59 1.76
N VAL A 648 -18.04 -29.07 0.56
CA VAL A 648 -18.01 -29.82 -0.70
C VAL A 648 -16.58 -29.73 -1.24
N LYS A 649 -15.94 -30.87 -1.53
CA LYS A 649 -14.58 -30.89 -2.07
C LYS A 649 -14.61 -30.60 -3.58
N LEU A 650 -13.74 -29.69 -4.03
CA LEU A 650 -13.59 -29.32 -5.45
C LEU A 650 -13.35 -30.52 -6.38
N SER A 651 -12.74 -31.59 -5.87
CA SER A 651 -12.46 -32.83 -6.61
C SER A 651 -13.71 -33.51 -7.17
N ASP A 652 -14.87 -33.33 -6.53
CA ASP A 652 -16.13 -33.95 -6.95
C ASP A 652 -16.79 -33.17 -8.11
N ILE A 653 -16.36 -31.92 -8.34
CA ILE A 653 -16.88 -31.02 -9.38
C ILE A 653 -16.12 -31.24 -10.71
N GLU A 654 -14.81 -31.50 -10.65
CA GLU A 654 -13.97 -31.70 -11.84
C GLU A 654 -14.23 -33.03 -12.57
N ALA A 655 -14.67 -34.06 -11.83
CA ALA A 655 -14.97 -35.38 -12.39
C ALA A 655 -16.20 -35.37 -13.34
N GLY A 656 -17.10 -34.39 -13.21
CA GLY A 656 -18.27 -34.23 -14.08
C GLY A 656 -17.96 -33.60 -15.44
N ALA A 657 -16.97 -32.71 -15.52
CA ALA A 657 -16.66 -31.93 -16.73
C ALA A 657 -15.97 -32.76 -17.83
N LYS A 658 -15.10 -33.71 -17.46
CA LYS A 658 -14.37 -34.55 -18.41
C LYS A 658 -15.25 -35.55 -19.16
N LYS A 659 -16.43 -35.90 -18.62
CA LYS A 659 -17.39 -36.81 -19.30
C LYS A 659 -18.25 -36.13 -20.37
N GLY A 660 -18.43 -34.80 -20.32
CA GLY A 660 -19.26 -34.06 -21.29
C GLY A 660 -18.55 -33.70 -22.60
N ALA A 661 -17.30 -33.23 -22.52
CA ALA A 661 -16.55 -32.73 -23.68
C ALA A 661 -16.18 -33.84 -24.70
N ALA A 662 -15.99 -35.08 -24.24
CA ALA A 662 -15.67 -36.22 -25.09
C ALA A 662 -16.84 -36.67 -26.01
N ALA A 663 -18.08 -36.29 -25.70
CA ALA A 663 -19.26 -36.66 -26.47
C ALA A 663 -19.52 -35.73 -27.68
N ALA A 664 -19.11 -34.46 -27.60
CA ALA A 664 -19.37 -33.45 -28.64
C ALA A 664 -18.40 -33.54 -29.84
N GLY A 665 -17.14 -33.92 -29.61
CA GLY A 665 -16.11 -33.98 -30.67
C GLY A 665 -16.28 -35.10 -31.71
N ARG A 666 -17.11 -36.11 -31.44
CA ARG A 666 -17.25 -37.29 -32.33
C ARG A 666 -18.32 -37.16 -33.42
N LYS A 667 -19.19 -36.14 -33.39
CA LYS A 667 -20.29 -36.00 -34.37
C LYS A 667 -19.99 -35.10 -35.57
N ARG A 668 -18.93 -34.28 -35.55
CA ARG A 668 -18.65 -33.29 -36.61
C ARG A 668 -17.90 -33.81 -37.85
N SER A 669 -17.40 -35.04 -37.88
CA SER A 669 -16.53 -35.52 -38.99
C SER A 669 -17.21 -36.38 -40.06
N LYS A 670 -18.55 -36.47 -40.11
CA LYS A 670 -19.24 -37.43 -41.02
C LYS A 670 -20.25 -36.89 -42.05
N SER A 671 -20.55 -35.60 -42.15
CA SER A 671 -21.63 -35.14 -43.03
C SER A 671 -21.25 -34.31 -44.26
N ILE A 672 -19.98 -33.97 -44.50
CA ILE A 672 -19.61 -33.19 -45.70
C ILE A 672 -18.35 -33.74 -46.37
N ALA A 673 -18.53 -34.74 -47.24
CA ALA A 673 -17.60 -35.03 -48.34
C ALA A 673 -18.28 -35.97 -49.35
N GLY A 674 -18.88 -35.38 -50.38
CA GLY A 674 -19.40 -36.09 -51.55
C GLY A 674 -18.64 -35.69 -52.81
N THR A 675 -17.98 -36.69 -53.41
CA THR A 675 -17.63 -36.84 -54.84
C THR A 675 -16.66 -35.84 -55.48
N ASN A 676 -15.38 -36.22 -55.52
CA ASN A 676 -14.55 -36.01 -56.71
C ASN A 676 -13.96 -37.37 -57.12
N LYS A 677 -14.37 -37.83 -58.30
CA LYS A 677 -13.86 -39.03 -58.97
C LYS A 677 -12.57 -38.62 -59.70
N THR A 678 -11.43 -39.20 -59.33
CA THR A 678 -10.19 -39.13 -60.11
C THR A 678 -9.76 -40.54 -60.45
N MET A 679 -9.48 -40.78 -61.74
CA MET A 679 -9.09 -42.06 -62.31
C MET A 679 -7.76 -42.56 -61.74
N GLU A 680 -7.71 -43.84 -61.36
CA GLU A 680 -6.47 -44.59 -61.19
C GLU A 680 -5.82 -44.85 -62.55
N MET A 681 -4.58 -44.40 -62.72
CA MET A 681 -3.65 -44.96 -63.70
C MET A 681 -2.76 -45.98 -62.99
N LYS A 682 -2.71 -47.19 -63.57
CA LYS A 682 -1.78 -48.26 -63.17
C LYS A 682 -0.32 -47.84 -63.42
N PRO A 683 0.63 -48.31 -62.60
CA PRO A 683 2.05 -48.13 -62.89
C PRO A 683 2.49 -49.07 -64.02
N MET A 684 3.23 -48.50 -64.97
CA MET A 684 4.13 -49.23 -65.88
C MET A 684 5.49 -49.40 -65.19
N ASP A 685 6.14 -50.52 -65.50
CA ASP A 685 7.43 -50.98 -64.99
C ASP A 685 8.56 -49.93 -64.98
N LEU A 686 9.30 -49.88 -63.85
CA LEU A 686 10.74 -50.14 -63.75
C LEU A 686 11.20 -50.16 -62.28
#